data_AF-A0A7S4R964-F1
#
_entry.id   AF-A0A7S4R964-F1
#
_cell.length_a   1.000
_cell.length_b   1.000
_cell.length_c   1.000
_cell.angle_alpha   90.00
_cell.angle_beta   90.00
_cell.angle_gamma   90.00
#
_symmetry.space_group_name_H-M   'P 1'
#
loop_
_entity.id
_entity.type
_entity.pdbx_description
1 polymer ?
#
loop_
_entity_poly.entity_id
_entity_poly.type
_entity_poly.pdbx_seq_one_letter_code
_entity_poly.pdbx_strand_id
1 'polypeptide(L)'
;MSTSEADSTNRISLNSFSSETVNAALNAVASGDNEQEKIARALVAATLQKQTDLDNFPPRGVAKSGGPRDYDLCTTDAPFLTSVSSHSTLTTESGKINPKEENSAAPQMEKTAHTRVRRTRLEGFVRCSESHLWTLMMNFYERKGVDSWSKGIVPHFITSNSFIGKAYAKVLRGFFSDITRESSTAPENMRLNKNEKLYIIELGAGSGKFSFFLLKALQEMKAVLDFPFENIVYVMTDFTGSYYKFWREHPALRPYIETGQLDFAIFDAVDGDTIQLVNSNVLISKVNPTKNPICAVANYLFDTLRNDIFQIEGGHLNEGLMAVGSSRASEPDPNDPEIISHLSNEYIYQPTTGDYYSKESVTEDCVHLERILEWYKDSFSDLDAALPGASILMPLGAIRAIRRLSDCAGGRAIIISGDKGNSNPELFRGLKDPHIALHGSFSMMVNYHAIGCYVTSRGGFSLYNTQDDSSLQVSCFVLLGENDVSDDSNVNLFLGNGFSSMDRERKCQFPVLCQAYHESINSFSPNDFFVMQGCLQEEGKPSLKSVVSLLKLSDWDSDVFFKYRNLIISQVPETTVKVRNDLCRGMPRVWDNYFMLDGSKDIAFEIGRFYYGVQRYSDALAYYEISTETVGQHHVTFHNMVSLT
;
A
#
# COMPACT_ATOMS: atom_id res chain seq x y z
N MET A 1 37.39 57.88 -5.28
CA MET A 1 36.46 57.76 -6.43
C MET A 1 36.25 56.26 -6.63
N SER A 2 35.36 55.65 -5.83
CA SER A 2 33.91 55.45 -6.09
C SER A 2 33.66 54.20 -6.95
N THR A 3 33.33 53.05 -6.31
CA THR A 3 32.01 52.32 -6.31
C THR A 3 31.81 51.46 -7.57
N SER A 4 31.37 50.21 -7.57
CA SER A 4 30.40 49.43 -6.74
C SER A 4 30.61 47.90 -6.97
N GLU A 5 30.58 47.04 -5.94
CA GLU A 5 29.52 46.06 -5.54
C GLU A 5 28.98 45.17 -6.68
N ALA A 6 29.20 43.84 -6.69
CA ALA A 6 28.64 42.76 -5.84
C ALA A 6 27.14 42.52 -6.07
N ASP A 7 26.79 41.43 -6.78
CA ASP A 7 25.42 40.92 -6.80
C ASP A 7 25.45 39.39 -6.71
N SER A 8 25.15 38.89 -5.50
CA SER A 8 24.95 37.49 -5.17
C SER A 8 23.45 37.27 -5.00
N THR A 9 22.79 36.75 -6.04
CA THR A 9 21.38 36.34 -5.94
C THR A 9 21.26 35.07 -5.11
N ASN A 10 20.76 35.20 -3.88
CA ASN A 10 20.21 34.13 -3.06
C ASN A 10 19.05 33.45 -3.83
N ARG A 11 19.23 32.19 -4.24
CA ARG A 11 18.12 31.32 -4.64
C ARG A 11 17.54 30.69 -3.37
N ILE A 12 16.37 31.18 -2.95
CA ILE A 12 15.57 30.56 -1.89
C ILE A 12 14.95 29.28 -2.46
N SER A 13 15.14 28.16 -1.75
CA SER A 13 14.52 26.86 -2.04
C SER A 13 13.01 26.92 -1.75
N LEU A 14 12.18 26.42 -2.67
CA LEU A 14 10.72 26.33 -2.53
C LEU A 14 10.24 25.37 -1.42
N ASN A 15 11.16 24.70 -0.72
CA ASN A 15 10.85 23.71 0.32
C ASN A 15 10.37 24.31 1.65
N SER A 16 10.24 25.64 1.79
CA SER A 16 9.82 26.30 3.03
C SER A 16 8.36 26.75 3.06
N PHE A 17 7.55 26.42 2.06
CA PHE A 17 6.13 26.78 2.01
C PHE A 17 5.23 25.57 2.30
N SER A 18 4.10 25.77 3.00
CA SER A 18 3.10 24.71 3.15
C SER A 18 2.54 24.32 1.77
N SER A 19 2.28 23.03 1.59
CA SER A 19 1.74 22.45 0.34
C SER A 19 0.44 23.12 -0.14
N GLU A 20 -0.39 23.61 0.79
CA GLU A 20 -1.61 24.38 0.48
C GLU A 20 -1.32 25.72 -0.21
N THR A 21 -0.24 26.41 0.17
CA THR A 21 0.13 27.71 -0.41
C THR A 21 0.66 27.56 -1.84
N VAL A 22 1.43 26.50 -2.07
CA VAL A 22 1.97 26.16 -3.40
C VAL A 22 0.84 25.72 -4.33
N ASN A 23 -0.11 24.92 -3.85
CA ASN A 23 -1.26 24.47 -4.63
C ASN A 23 -2.23 25.61 -4.95
N ALA A 24 -2.47 26.55 -4.03
CA ALA A 24 -3.29 27.74 -4.30
C ALA A 24 -2.67 28.64 -5.39
N ALA A 25 -1.35 28.82 -5.37
CA ALA A 25 -0.64 29.59 -6.39
C ALA A 25 -0.65 28.91 -7.77
N LEU A 26 -0.46 27.58 -7.81
CA LEU A 26 -0.53 26.80 -9.05
C LEU A 26 -1.93 26.80 -9.67
N ASN A 27 -2.98 26.72 -8.84
CA ASN A 27 -4.37 26.77 -9.30
C ASN A 27 -4.77 28.16 -9.83
N ALA A 28 -4.26 29.24 -9.23
CA ALA A 28 -4.51 30.62 -9.69
C ALA A 28 -3.81 30.91 -11.04
N VAL A 29 -2.65 30.33 -11.29
CA VAL A 29 -1.97 30.43 -12.59
C VAL A 29 -2.67 29.59 -13.67
N ALA A 30 -3.26 28.45 -13.29
CA ALA A 30 -4.00 27.59 -14.20
C ALA A 30 -5.38 28.16 -14.62
N SER A 31 -5.99 29.04 -13.81
CA SER A 31 -7.32 29.62 -14.08
C SER A 31 -7.30 30.89 -14.95
N GLY A 32 -6.14 31.51 -15.16
CA GLY A 32 -5.98 32.69 -16.03
C GLY A 32 -6.61 33.98 -15.49
N ASP A 33 -6.98 34.03 -14.21
CA ASP A 33 -7.64 35.18 -13.59
C ASP A 33 -6.62 36.16 -12.98
N ASN A 34 -6.41 37.29 -13.67
CA ASN A 34 -5.38 38.30 -13.34
C ASN A 34 -5.51 38.92 -11.94
N GLU A 35 -6.70 38.88 -11.32
CA GLU A 35 -6.89 39.38 -9.95
C GLU A 35 -6.43 38.37 -8.89
N GLN A 36 -6.60 37.06 -9.12
CA GLN A 36 -6.10 36.03 -8.21
C GLN A 36 -4.57 35.92 -8.24
N GLU A 37 -3.95 36.16 -9.40
CA GLU A 37 -2.49 36.19 -9.53
C GLU A 37 -1.87 37.34 -8.72
N LYS A 38 -2.51 38.52 -8.68
CA LYS A 38 -2.05 39.64 -7.84
C LYS A 38 -2.17 39.34 -6.35
N ILE A 39 -3.25 38.70 -5.93
CA ILE A 39 -3.47 38.30 -4.53
C ILE A 39 -2.42 37.27 -4.09
N ALA A 40 -2.14 36.27 -4.94
CA ALA A 40 -1.11 35.27 -4.67
C ALA A 40 0.29 35.89 -4.55
N ARG A 41 0.63 36.85 -5.42
CA ARG A 41 1.90 37.59 -5.35
C ARG A 41 2.01 38.46 -4.09
N ALA A 42 0.92 39.10 -3.66
CA ALA A 42 0.89 39.90 -2.45
C ALA A 42 1.05 39.05 -1.17
N LEU A 43 0.46 37.85 -1.14
CA LEU A 43 0.61 36.89 -0.03
C LEU A 43 2.04 36.37 0.09
N VAL A 44 2.67 36.00 -1.02
CA VAL A 44 4.08 35.55 -1.04
C VAL A 44 5.02 36.66 -0.55
N ALA A 45 4.79 37.91 -0.96
CA ALA A 45 5.60 39.06 -0.53
C ALA A 45 5.47 39.33 0.98
N ALA A 46 4.25 39.26 1.53
CA ALA A 46 4.01 39.45 2.97
C ALA A 46 4.65 38.36 3.84
N THR A 47 4.70 37.12 3.35
CA THR A 47 5.32 35.99 4.06
C THR A 47 6.85 36.08 4.05
N LEU A 48 7.45 36.52 2.94
CA LEU A 48 8.91 36.72 2.84
C LEU A 48 9.41 37.79 3.81
N GLN A 49 8.63 38.85 4.03
CA GLN A 49 9.03 39.96 4.90
C GLN A 49 9.03 39.58 6.40
N LYS A 50 8.16 38.65 6.82
CA LYS A 50 8.14 38.10 8.18
C LYS A 50 9.33 37.18 8.50
N GLN A 51 9.97 36.60 7.48
CA GLN A 51 11.03 35.60 7.66
C GLN A 51 12.41 36.26 7.78
N THR A 52 12.62 37.41 7.15
CA THR A 52 13.83 38.23 7.29
C THR A 52 14.04 38.82 8.69
N ASP A 53 12.99 38.94 9.50
CA ASP A 53 13.09 39.48 10.88
C ASP A 53 13.58 38.43 11.90
N LEU A 54 13.57 37.14 11.56
CA LEU A 54 13.93 36.04 12.46
C LEU A 54 15.41 35.60 12.38
N ASP A 55 16.14 35.95 11.31
CA ASP A 55 17.49 35.43 11.03
C ASP A 55 18.66 36.29 11.62
N ASN A 56 18.38 37.32 12.42
CA ASN A 56 19.41 38.17 13.02
C ASN A 56 19.81 37.75 14.45
N PHE A 57 20.64 36.70 14.59
CA PHE A 57 21.45 36.45 15.81
C PHE A 57 22.89 36.02 15.43
N PRO A 58 23.95 36.49 16.14
CA PRO A 58 25.33 36.31 15.71
C PRO A 58 25.96 34.95 16.14
N PRO A 59 27.00 34.45 15.42
CA PRO A 59 27.52 33.10 15.62
C PRO A 59 28.66 33.00 16.65
N ARG A 60 28.81 31.84 17.31
CA ARG A 60 29.99 31.47 18.10
C ARG A 60 30.71 30.25 17.52
N GLY A 61 31.98 30.47 17.11
CA GLY A 61 33.16 29.67 17.49
C GLY A 61 33.37 28.26 16.90
N VAL A 62 34.34 28.17 15.98
CA VAL A 62 34.92 26.94 15.40
C VAL A 62 36.05 26.36 16.27
N ALA A 63 36.17 25.03 16.35
CA ALA A 63 37.47 24.36 16.54
C ALA A 63 37.51 22.99 15.83
N LYS A 64 38.66 22.70 15.20
CA LYS A 64 38.94 21.61 14.25
C LYS A 64 39.52 20.36 14.91
N SER A 65 39.40 19.22 14.20
CA SER A 65 40.47 18.30 13.74
C SER A 65 40.38 16.82 14.18
N GLY A 66 40.64 15.93 13.21
CA GLY A 66 41.24 14.59 13.39
C GLY A 66 40.34 13.39 13.09
N GLY A 67 40.51 12.74 11.93
CA GLY A 67 40.05 11.35 11.69
C GLY A 67 41.14 10.32 12.05
N PRO A 68 41.15 9.11 11.45
CA PRO A 68 40.08 8.12 11.30
C PRO A 68 40.47 6.79 12.02
N ARG A 69 39.54 5.84 12.21
CA ARG A 69 39.77 4.38 12.03
C ARG A 69 38.58 3.49 12.46
N ASP A 70 38.37 2.50 11.59
CA ASP A 70 38.05 1.09 11.81
C ASP A 70 36.74 0.68 12.52
N TYR A 71 35.94 -0.02 11.73
CA TYR A 71 34.82 -0.88 12.12
C TYR A 71 35.35 -2.20 12.66
N ASP A 72 34.80 -2.67 13.78
CA ASP A 72 34.72 -4.10 14.05
C ASP A 72 33.49 -4.49 14.87
N LEU A 73 33.07 -5.72 14.65
CA LEU A 73 31.79 -6.35 14.96
C LEU A 73 31.58 -6.76 16.44
N CYS A 74 30.30 -7.11 16.70
CA CYS A 74 29.78 -8.06 17.70
C CYS A 74 29.21 -7.56 19.04
N THR A 75 27.89 -7.80 19.17
CA THR A 75 27.14 -8.45 20.28
C THR A 75 27.44 -8.06 21.73
N THR A 76 26.39 -7.66 22.49
CA THR A 76 25.76 -8.45 23.57
C THR A 76 24.71 -7.65 24.34
N ASP A 77 23.74 -8.38 24.89
CA ASP A 77 22.59 -7.98 25.70
C ASP A 77 22.90 -7.21 27.01
N ALA A 78 22.04 -6.20 27.27
CA ALA A 78 21.42 -5.78 28.57
C ALA A 78 22.29 -5.49 29.82
N PRO A 79 21.68 -5.05 30.94
CA PRO A 79 20.94 -3.80 31.22
C PRO A 79 21.66 -2.97 32.32
N PHE A 80 21.21 -1.75 32.67
CA PHE A 80 21.04 -1.27 34.07
C PHE A 80 20.71 0.24 34.16
N LEU A 81 19.82 0.52 35.11
CA LEU A 81 19.40 1.82 35.66
C LEU A 81 20.57 2.69 36.16
N THR A 82 20.47 4.01 36.06
CA THR A 82 20.14 4.90 37.20
C THR A 82 20.23 6.39 36.84
N SER A 83 19.32 7.14 37.45
CA SER A 83 19.16 8.58 37.53
C SER A 83 20.37 9.36 38.04
N VAL A 84 20.59 10.58 37.53
CA VAL A 84 21.07 11.72 38.34
C VAL A 84 20.45 13.03 37.84
N SER A 85 19.72 13.69 38.73
CA SER A 85 19.23 15.06 38.65
C SER A 85 20.34 16.09 38.89
N SER A 86 20.27 17.26 38.26
CA SER A 86 20.96 18.46 38.73
C SER A 86 20.06 19.69 38.66
N HIS A 87 19.62 20.13 39.84
CA HIS A 87 19.11 21.48 40.08
C HIS A 87 20.28 22.48 40.17
N SER A 88 20.07 23.69 39.68
CA SER A 88 20.80 24.87 40.14
C SER A 88 19.82 25.99 40.48
N THR A 89 19.80 26.35 41.76
CA THR A 89 19.13 27.49 42.38
C THR A 89 20.06 28.70 42.40
N LEU A 90 19.52 29.90 42.13
CA LEU A 90 20.08 31.18 42.57
C LEU A 90 18.94 32.09 43.05
N THR A 91 18.98 32.38 44.35
CA THR A 91 18.25 33.42 45.11
C THR A 91 19.04 34.76 44.99
N THR A 92 18.54 35.99 45.21
CA THR A 92 17.68 36.59 46.25
C THR A 92 17.28 38.05 45.86
N GLU A 93 16.04 38.46 46.20
CA GLU A 93 15.56 39.71 46.87
C GLU A 93 15.99 41.13 46.43
N SER A 94 15.24 42.24 46.60
CA SER A 94 13.85 42.59 46.97
C SER A 94 13.66 44.12 46.79
N GLY A 95 12.41 44.62 46.63
CA GLY A 95 12.10 46.06 46.71
C GLY A 95 10.65 46.44 46.34
N LYS A 96 9.85 46.86 47.34
CA LYS A 96 8.45 47.38 47.28
C LYS A 96 8.42 48.81 46.65
N ILE A 97 7.35 49.38 46.07
CA ILE A 97 6.09 49.92 46.66
C ILE A 97 5.14 50.41 45.52
N ASN A 98 3.91 49.86 45.44
CA ASN A 98 2.53 50.46 45.42
C ASN A 98 2.09 51.66 44.48
N PRO A 99 0.77 51.93 44.30
CA PRO A 99 -0.10 51.45 43.21
C PRO A 99 -0.78 52.59 42.39
N LYS A 100 -1.27 52.32 41.18
CA LYS A 100 -2.22 53.21 40.47
C LYS A 100 -3.27 52.46 39.65
N GLU A 101 -4.48 53.01 39.73
CA GLU A 101 -5.70 52.71 39.00
C GLU A 101 -5.50 52.71 37.47
N GLU A 102 -6.24 51.87 36.75
CA GLU A 102 -6.84 52.27 35.47
C GLU A 102 -8.03 51.37 35.10
N ASN A 103 -9.20 51.99 35.03
CA ASN A 103 -10.38 51.51 34.32
C ASN A 103 -10.08 51.44 32.82
N SER A 104 -10.28 50.30 32.16
CA SER A 104 -10.98 50.28 30.87
C SER A 104 -11.40 48.85 30.49
N ALA A 105 -12.58 48.76 29.88
CA ALA A 105 -13.31 47.53 29.61
C ALA A 105 -12.54 46.56 28.69
N ALA A 106 -12.60 45.27 29.04
CA ALA A 106 -12.20 44.19 28.15
C ALA A 106 -13.14 44.14 26.92
N PRO A 107 -12.61 44.01 25.69
CA PRO A 107 -13.45 43.79 24.52
C PRO A 107 -14.12 42.43 24.61
N GLN A 108 -15.45 42.41 24.51
CA GLN A 108 -16.20 41.17 24.28
C GLN A 108 -15.70 40.55 22.98
N MET A 109 -15.11 39.35 23.06
CA MET A 109 -14.91 38.50 21.89
C MET A 109 -16.28 38.16 21.31
N GLU A 110 -16.64 38.80 20.20
CA GLU A 110 -17.70 38.34 19.33
C GLU A 110 -17.44 36.88 18.95
N LYS A 111 -18.40 36.01 19.27
CA LYS A 111 -18.50 34.68 18.69
C LYS A 111 -18.59 34.86 17.18
N THR A 112 -17.49 34.61 16.46
CA THR A 112 -17.52 34.41 15.02
C THR A 112 -18.50 33.27 14.74
N ALA A 113 -19.67 33.62 14.21
CA ALA A 113 -20.64 32.66 13.71
C ALA A 113 -19.94 31.81 12.65
N HIS A 114 -19.66 30.54 12.95
CA HIS A 114 -19.31 29.57 11.92
C HIS A 114 -20.47 29.54 10.93
N THR A 115 -20.26 30.14 9.76
CA THR A 115 -21.14 29.99 8.61
C THR A 115 -21.24 28.49 8.36
N ARG A 116 -22.35 27.88 8.76
CA ARG A 116 -22.57 26.43 8.65
C ARG A 116 -22.47 26.09 7.17
N VAL A 117 -21.33 25.55 6.74
CA VAL A 117 -21.12 25.15 5.35
C VAL A 117 -22.27 24.24 4.98
N ARG A 118 -22.98 24.61 3.92
CA ARG A 118 -24.24 23.98 3.53
C ARG A 118 -23.93 22.57 3.01
N ARG A 119 -23.97 21.59 3.91
CA ARG A 119 -23.75 20.17 3.59
C ARG A 119 -25.06 19.45 3.34
N THR A 120 -24.99 18.38 2.56
CA THR A 120 -26.08 17.40 2.40
C THR A 120 -25.73 16.15 3.17
N ARG A 121 -26.65 15.67 4.00
CA ARG A 121 -26.54 14.38 4.66
C ARG A 121 -27.15 13.33 3.73
N LEU A 122 -26.37 12.32 3.38
CA LEU A 122 -26.82 11.18 2.57
C LEU A 122 -27.40 10.08 3.47
N GLU A 123 -26.81 9.91 4.66
CA GLU A 123 -27.19 8.88 5.62
C GLU A 123 -27.11 9.38 7.07
N GLY A 124 -27.93 8.80 7.95
CA GLY A 124 -27.86 8.99 9.41
C GLY A 124 -26.61 8.38 10.02
N PHE A 125 -26.49 8.45 11.36
CA PHE A 125 -25.40 7.75 12.05
C PHE A 125 -25.69 6.25 12.07
N VAL A 126 -24.83 5.46 11.44
CA VAL A 126 -24.90 4.00 11.35
C VAL A 126 -23.50 3.39 11.59
N ARG A 127 -23.42 2.06 11.71
CA ARG A 127 -22.13 1.37 11.79
C ARG A 127 -21.32 1.64 10.53
N CYS A 128 -20.02 1.85 10.66
CA CYS A 128 -19.19 2.17 9.50
C CYS A 128 -19.29 1.08 8.44
N SER A 129 -19.30 -0.20 8.81
CA SER A 129 -19.39 -1.32 7.88
C SER A 129 -20.72 -1.41 7.11
N GLU A 130 -21.77 -0.77 7.61
CA GLU A 130 -23.11 -0.74 7.00
C GLU A 130 -23.39 0.56 6.24
N SER A 131 -22.47 1.52 6.30
CA SER A 131 -22.70 2.85 5.77
C SER A 131 -22.74 2.92 4.24
N HIS A 132 -23.45 3.93 3.75
CA HIS A 132 -23.58 4.30 2.33
C HIS A 132 -22.23 4.62 1.66
N LEU A 133 -21.18 4.84 2.46
CA LEU A 133 -19.81 5.03 1.98
C LEU A 133 -19.39 3.85 1.08
N TRP A 134 -19.70 2.62 1.47
CA TRP A 134 -19.32 1.42 0.71
C TRP A 134 -20.13 1.28 -0.58
N THR A 135 -21.38 1.76 -0.60
CA THR A 135 -22.20 1.82 -1.82
C THR A 135 -21.54 2.73 -2.88
N LEU A 136 -21.06 3.91 -2.47
CA LEU A 136 -20.35 4.82 -3.37
C LEU A 136 -19.09 4.19 -3.99
N MET A 137 -18.32 3.45 -3.19
CA MET A 137 -17.13 2.74 -3.64
C MET A 137 -17.45 1.65 -4.66
N MET A 138 -18.45 0.80 -4.38
CA MET A 138 -18.86 -0.26 -5.30
C MET A 138 -19.33 0.33 -6.64
N ASN A 139 -20.12 1.40 -6.59
CA ASN A 139 -20.57 2.11 -7.79
C ASN A 139 -19.41 2.73 -8.58
N PHE A 140 -18.36 3.21 -7.91
CA PHE A 140 -17.17 3.72 -8.59
C PHE A 140 -16.52 2.63 -9.46
N TYR A 141 -16.21 1.48 -8.88
CA TYR A 141 -15.51 0.41 -9.59
C TYR A 141 -16.40 -0.24 -10.67
N GLU A 142 -17.70 -0.41 -10.41
CA GLU A 142 -18.64 -0.92 -11.41
C GLU A 142 -18.74 0.01 -12.62
N ARG A 143 -18.84 1.33 -12.41
CA ARG A 143 -18.96 2.32 -13.49
C ARG A 143 -17.65 2.56 -14.23
N LYS A 144 -16.50 2.54 -13.56
CA LYS A 144 -15.19 2.83 -14.18
C LYS A 144 -14.55 1.60 -14.83
N GLY A 145 -14.68 0.41 -14.26
CA GLY A 145 -14.04 -0.79 -14.83
C GLY A 145 -12.54 -0.59 -15.04
N VAL A 146 -12.00 -1.11 -16.15
CA VAL A 146 -10.55 -1.13 -16.43
C VAL A 146 -9.95 0.27 -16.58
N ASP A 147 -10.80 1.26 -16.90
CA ASP A 147 -10.40 2.67 -16.99
C ASP A 147 -9.89 3.22 -15.65
N SER A 148 -10.23 2.58 -14.53
CA SER A 148 -9.65 2.90 -13.21
C SER A 148 -8.12 2.88 -13.26
N TRP A 149 -7.52 1.94 -14.00
CA TRP A 149 -6.06 1.78 -14.10
C TRP A 149 -5.48 2.26 -15.42
N SER A 150 -6.13 1.98 -16.56
CA SER A 150 -5.59 2.35 -17.88
C SER A 150 -5.49 3.87 -18.07
N LYS A 151 -6.34 4.65 -17.39
CA LYS A 151 -6.31 6.12 -17.36
C LYS A 151 -5.58 6.71 -16.16
N GLY A 152 -4.97 5.86 -15.32
CA GLY A 152 -4.22 6.29 -14.14
C GLY A 152 -5.06 6.95 -13.04
N ILE A 153 -6.37 6.64 -12.94
CA ILE A 153 -7.24 7.19 -11.90
C ILE A 153 -6.83 6.62 -10.53
N VAL A 154 -6.62 5.30 -10.48
CA VAL A 154 -6.15 4.56 -9.31
C VAL A 154 -4.67 4.20 -9.51
N PRO A 155 -3.78 4.64 -8.61
CA PRO A 155 -2.37 4.22 -8.62
C PRO A 155 -2.24 2.70 -8.51
N HIS A 156 -1.34 2.09 -9.25
CA HIS A 156 -1.17 0.62 -9.25
C HIS A 156 0.29 0.16 -9.33
N PHE A 157 1.24 1.03 -9.65
CA PHE A 157 2.61 0.57 -9.94
C PHE A 157 3.27 -0.16 -8.75
N ILE A 158 3.10 0.35 -7.52
CA ILE A 158 3.74 -0.25 -6.33
C ILE A 158 3.27 -1.68 -6.06
N THR A 159 2.05 -2.04 -6.47
CA THR A 159 1.46 -3.38 -6.35
C THR A 159 1.45 -4.19 -7.65
N SER A 160 1.78 -3.57 -8.80
CA SER A 160 1.66 -4.19 -10.14
C SER A 160 2.94 -4.03 -10.97
N ASN A 161 4.04 -4.58 -10.47
CA ASN A 161 5.34 -4.61 -11.15
C ASN A 161 6.01 -5.99 -11.03
N SER A 162 7.03 -6.24 -11.84
CA SER A 162 7.76 -7.51 -11.85
C SER A 162 8.45 -7.83 -10.51
N PHE A 163 8.91 -6.81 -9.76
CA PHE A 163 9.64 -6.99 -8.51
C PHE A 163 8.73 -7.61 -7.45
N ILE A 164 7.53 -7.05 -7.24
CA ILE A 164 6.56 -7.60 -6.29
C ILE A 164 6.05 -8.99 -6.72
N GLY A 165 5.81 -9.21 -8.02
CA GLY A 165 5.44 -10.53 -8.55
C GLY A 165 6.48 -11.60 -8.23
N LYS A 166 7.78 -11.28 -8.39
CA LYS A 166 8.87 -12.19 -8.01
C LYS A 166 9.01 -12.38 -6.51
N ALA A 167 8.80 -11.33 -5.71
CA ALA A 167 8.82 -11.44 -4.26
C ALA A 167 7.73 -12.41 -3.77
N TYR A 168 6.50 -12.29 -4.28
CA TYR A 168 5.38 -13.14 -3.87
C TYR A 168 5.59 -14.59 -4.34
N ALA A 169 6.12 -14.78 -5.55
CA ALA A 169 6.48 -16.12 -6.04
C ALA A 169 7.52 -16.82 -5.14
N LYS A 170 8.50 -16.08 -4.59
CA LYS A 170 9.47 -16.63 -3.63
C LYS A 170 8.83 -17.00 -2.29
N VAL A 171 7.92 -16.17 -1.78
CA VAL A 171 7.15 -16.45 -0.55
C VAL A 171 6.32 -17.72 -0.73
N LEU A 172 5.57 -17.84 -1.82
CA LEU A 172 4.78 -19.02 -2.14
C LEU A 172 5.66 -20.27 -2.34
N ARG A 173 6.81 -20.14 -3.01
CA ARG A 173 7.78 -21.24 -3.11
C ARG A 173 8.25 -21.71 -1.74
N GLY A 174 8.55 -20.78 -0.82
CA GLY A 174 8.96 -21.12 0.54
C GLY A 174 7.86 -21.89 1.29
N PHE A 175 6.62 -21.43 1.17
CA PHE A 175 5.46 -22.16 1.69
C PHE A 175 5.36 -23.57 1.09
N PHE A 176 5.42 -23.71 -0.25
CA PHE A 176 5.34 -25.02 -0.92
C PHE A 176 6.43 -25.97 -0.44
N SER A 177 7.66 -25.49 -0.24
CA SER A 177 8.75 -26.28 0.32
C SER A 177 8.41 -26.84 1.70
N ASP A 178 7.88 -25.99 2.58
CA ASP A 178 7.52 -26.35 3.96
C ASP A 178 6.33 -27.31 4.04
N ILE A 179 5.49 -27.46 3.01
CA ILE A 179 4.34 -28.38 3.04
C ILE A 179 4.43 -29.54 2.05
N THR A 180 5.54 -29.67 1.32
CA THR A 180 5.71 -30.74 0.32
C THR A 180 6.84 -31.71 0.63
N ARG A 181 7.92 -31.26 1.26
CA ARG A 181 9.13 -32.08 1.47
C ARG A 181 8.92 -33.15 2.54
N GLU A 182 9.56 -34.30 2.41
CA GLU A 182 9.50 -35.37 3.42
C GLU A 182 9.96 -34.90 4.80
N SER A 183 10.94 -34.02 4.85
CA SER A 183 11.49 -33.45 6.09
C SER A 183 10.63 -32.35 6.73
N SER A 184 9.45 -32.05 6.18
CA SER A 184 8.65 -30.95 6.70
C SER A 184 8.05 -31.26 8.06
N THR A 185 7.99 -30.22 8.88
CA THR A 185 7.42 -30.21 10.24
C THR A 185 6.03 -29.58 10.27
N ALA A 186 5.49 -29.18 9.12
CA ALA A 186 4.14 -28.64 9.01
C ALA A 186 3.10 -29.73 9.34
N PRO A 187 1.90 -29.33 9.82
CA PRO A 187 0.84 -30.28 10.14
C PRO A 187 0.46 -31.17 8.94
N GLU A 188 0.12 -32.43 9.19
CA GLU A 188 -0.14 -33.41 8.12
C GLU A 188 -1.31 -33.01 7.20
N ASN A 189 -2.30 -32.32 7.74
CA ASN A 189 -3.43 -31.81 6.95
C ASN A 189 -3.02 -30.68 5.96
N MET A 190 -1.84 -30.07 6.12
CA MET A 190 -1.31 -29.05 5.21
C MET A 190 -0.54 -29.63 4.02
N ARG A 191 -0.25 -30.94 4.02
CA ARG A 191 0.56 -31.58 2.97
C ARG A 191 -0.04 -31.42 1.58
N LEU A 192 0.78 -31.04 0.60
CA LEU A 192 0.32 -30.95 -0.79
C LEU A 192 0.15 -32.33 -1.44
N ASN A 193 -1.01 -32.54 -2.04
CA ASN A 193 -1.25 -33.62 -2.98
C ASN A 193 -0.85 -33.18 -4.39
N LYS A 194 0.27 -33.73 -4.89
CA LYS A 194 0.84 -33.40 -6.21
C LYS A 194 -0.03 -33.83 -7.39
N ASN A 195 -1.03 -34.70 -7.18
CA ASN A 195 -1.95 -35.15 -8.24
C ASN A 195 -3.21 -34.29 -8.33
N GLU A 196 -3.40 -33.36 -7.40
CA GLU A 196 -4.54 -32.47 -7.32
C GLU A 196 -4.14 -31.05 -7.71
N LYS A 197 -5.11 -30.24 -8.14
CA LYS A 197 -4.84 -28.83 -8.45
C LYS A 197 -4.56 -28.02 -7.19
N LEU A 198 -3.65 -27.05 -7.30
CA LEU A 198 -3.40 -26.02 -6.31
C LEU A 198 -3.87 -24.69 -6.89
N TYR A 199 -4.76 -24.00 -6.19
CA TYR A 199 -5.34 -22.75 -6.66
C TYR A 199 -4.64 -21.56 -6.00
N ILE A 200 -4.16 -20.63 -6.83
CA ILE A 200 -3.70 -19.31 -6.42
C ILE A 200 -4.78 -18.32 -6.84
N ILE A 201 -5.53 -17.77 -5.88
CA ILE A 201 -6.69 -16.91 -6.12
C ILE A 201 -6.29 -15.47 -5.84
N GLU A 202 -6.28 -14.64 -6.87
CA GLU A 202 -6.10 -13.20 -6.72
C GLU A 202 -7.46 -12.53 -6.57
N LEU A 203 -7.66 -11.88 -5.43
CA LEU A 203 -8.87 -11.13 -5.11
C LEU A 203 -8.71 -9.69 -5.61
N GLY A 204 -9.63 -9.24 -6.47
CA GLY A 204 -9.58 -7.90 -7.05
C GLY A 204 -8.41 -7.72 -8.04
N ALA A 205 -8.29 -8.63 -9.01
CA ALA A 205 -7.16 -8.65 -9.95
C ALA A 205 -7.06 -7.39 -10.83
N GLY A 206 -8.14 -6.61 -10.93
CA GLY A 206 -8.18 -5.33 -11.63
C GLY A 206 -7.68 -5.44 -13.07
N SER A 207 -6.57 -4.78 -13.39
CA SER A 207 -5.98 -4.85 -14.74
C SER A 207 -5.40 -6.23 -15.11
N GLY A 208 -5.10 -7.09 -14.14
CA GLY A 208 -4.39 -8.36 -14.37
C GLY A 208 -2.88 -8.23 -14.57
N LYS A 209 -2.33 -7.02 -14.46
CA LYS A 209 -0.90 -6.78 -14.62
C LYS A 209 -0.06 -7.47 -13.56
N PHE A 210 -0.48 -7.42 -12.29
CA PHE A 210 0.17 -8.18 -11.23
C PHE A 210 0.09 -9.69 -11.48
N SER A 211 -1.09 -10.19 -11.88
CA SER A 211 -1.32 -11.61 -12.22
C SER A 211 -0.31 -12.12 -13.24
N PHE A 212 -0.08 -11.35 -14.30
CA PHE A 212 0.93 -11.64 -15.31
C PHE A 212 2.33 -11.80 -14.70
N PHE A 213 2.76 -10.87 -13.86
CA PHE A 213 4.09 -10.93 -13.25
C PHE A 213 4.27 -12.08 -12.28
N LEU A 214 3.26 -12.39 -11.47
CA LEU A 214 3.31 -13.54 -10.55
C LEU A 214 3.31 -14.87 -11.31
N LEU A 215 2.42 -15.04 -12.30
CA LEU A 215 2.38 -16.21 -13.18
C LEU A 215 3.71 -16.44 -13.89
N LYS A 216 4.26 -15.37 -14.48
CA LYS A 216 5.55 -15.42 -15.18
C LYS A 216 6.68 -15.81 -14.24
N ALA A 217 6.72 -15.22 -13.03
CA ALA A 217 7.73 -15.55 -12.02
C ALA A 217 7.64 -17.02 -11.60
N LEU A 218 6.44 -17.55 -11.37
CA LEU A 218 6.20 -18.96 -11.04
C LEU A 218 6.65 -19.90 -12.18
N GLN A 219 6.31 -19.57 -13.43
CA GLN A 219 6.72 -20.33 -14.60
C GLN A 219 8.24 -20.37 -14.76
N GLU A 220 8.93 -19.24 -14.53
CA GLU A 220 10.38 -19.14 -14.62
C GLU A 220 11.10 -19.95 -13.53
N MET A 221 10.48 -20.09 -12.35
CA MET A 221 11.03 -20.89 -11.26
C MET A 221 10.53 -22.34 -11.22
N LYS A 222 9.79 -22.82 -12.24
CA LYS A 222 9.18 -24.16 -12.24
C LYS A 222 10.14 -25.30 -11.95
N ALA A 223 11.41 -25.18 -12.35
CA ALA A 223 12.45 -26.18 -12.11
C ALA A 223 12.88 -26.31 -10.63
N VAL A 224 12.55 -25.32 -9.81
CA VAL A 224 12.89 -25.27 -8.37
C VAL A 224 11.65 -25.15 -7.47
N LEU A 225 10.46 -25.39 -8.03
CA LEU A 225 9.23 -25.57 -7.27
C LEU A 225 9.17 -27.02 -6.77
N ASP A 226 8.88 -27.20 -5.48
CA ASP A 226 8.67 -28.53 -4.90
C ASP A 226 7.30 -29.16 -5.33
N PHE A 227 6.47 -28.40 -6.06
CA PHE A 227 5.16 -28.77 -6.58
C PHE A 227 5.10 -28.62 -8.12
N PRO A 228 4.40 -29.52 -8.86
CA PRO A 228 4.32 -29.43 -10.32
C PRO A 228 3.63 -28.16 -10.80
N PHE A 229 4.31 -27.34 -11.61
CA PHE A 229 3.76 -26.09 -12.13
C PHE A 229 2.48 -26.32 -12.95
N GLU A 230 2.39 -27.44 -13.65
CA GLU A 230 1.23 -27.84 -14.46
C GLU A 230 -0.04 -28.11 -13.63
N ASN A 231 0.12 -28.27 -12.31
CA ASN A 231 -0.98 -28.42 -11.35
C ASN A 231 -1.30 -27.15 -10.58
N ILE A 232 -0.59 -26.05 -10.84
CA ILE A 232 -0.93 -24.73 -10.31
C ILE A 232 -1.92 -24.07 -11.28
N VAL A 233 -3.06 -23.66 -10.75
CA VAL A 233 -4.06 -22.85 -11.48
C VAL A 233 -4.16 -21.51 -10.79
N TYR A 234 -3.75 -20.46 -11.51
CA TYR A 234 -3.98 -19.09 -11.09
C TYR A 234 -5.41 -18.70 -11.46
N VAL A 235 -6.13 -18.10 -10.52
CA VAL A 235 -7.51 -17.67 -10.69
C VAL A 235 -7.56 -16.16 -10.48
N MET A 236 -7.76 -15.42 -11.56
CA MET A 236 -8.02 -13.99 -11.48
C MET A 236 -9.49 -13.76 -11.14
N THR A 237 -9.75 -13.06 -10.04
CA THR A 237 -11.12 -12.76 -9.60
C THR A 237 -11.37 -11.28 -9.44
N ASP A 238 -12.62 -10.89 -9.68
CA ASP A 238 -13.15 -9.57 -9.37
C ASP A 238 -14.65 -9.71 -9.05
N PHE A 239 -15.25 -8.71 -8.41
CA PHE A 239 -16.67 -8.74 -8.06
C PHE A 239 -17.57 -8.50 -9.29
N THR A 240 -17.00 -7.96 -10.38
CA THR A 240 -17.72 -7.62 -11.62
C THR A 240 -17.10 -8.31 -12.86
N GLY A 241 -17.96 -8.72 -13.79
CA GLY A 241 -17.54 -9.29 -15.08
C GLY A 241 -17.01 -8.26 -16.10
N SER A 242 -17.00 -6.96 -15.79
CA SER A 242 -16.60 -5.90 -16.72
C SER A 242 -15.16 -6.04 -17.24
N TYR A 243 -14.28 -6.71 -16.48
CA TYR A 243 -12.87 -6.96 -16.84
C TYR A 243 -12.65 -8.21 -17.68
N TYR A 244 -13.61 -9.14 -17.68
CA TYR A 244 -13.41 -10.48 -18.23
C TYR A 244 -12.99 -10.45 -19.70
N LYS A 245 -13.62 -9.59 -20.51
CA LYS A 245 -13.27 -9.43 -21.92
C LYS A 245 -11.81 -9.00 -22.08
N PHE A 246 -11.38 -8.00 -21.31
CA PHE A 246 -10.01 -7.50 -21.36
C PHE A 246 -9.01 -8.61 -21.03
N TRP A 247 -9.21 -9.34 -19.93
CA TRP A 247 -8.30 -10.43 -19.54
C TRP A 247 -8.24 -11.55 -20.58
N ARG A 248 -9.40 -11.99 -21.07
CA ARG A 248 -9.49 -13.10 -22.03
C ARG A 248 -8.80 -12.78 -23.35
N GLU A 249 -8.90 -11.54 -23.82
CA GLU A 249 -8.34 -11.12 -25.09
C GLU A 249 -6.85 -10.72 -24.98
N HIS A 250 -6.36 -10.44 -23.76
CA HIS A 250 -5.01 -9.90 -23.54
C HIS A 250 -3.89 -10.85 -24.00
N PRO A 251 -3.01 -10.42 -24.93
CA PRO A 251 -1.96 -11.28 -25.50
C PRO A 251 -1.01 -11.91 -24.47
N ALA A 252 -0.63 -11.15 -23.42
CA ALA A 252 0.30 -11.65 -22.40
C ALA A 252 -0.32 -12.72 -21.47
N LEU A 253 -1.65 -12.81 -21.41
CA LEU A 253 -2.36 -13.79 -20.58
C LEU A 253 -2.73 -15.05 -21.39
N ARG A 254 -2.92 -14.90 -22.70
CA ARG A 254 -3.36 -15.98 -23.61
C ARG A 254 -2.58 -17.29 -23.48
N PRO A 255 -1.23 -17.30 -23.40
CA PRO A 255 -0.50 -18.55 -23.24
C PRO A 255 -0.93 -19.34 -22.01
N TYR A 256 -1.14 -18.68 -20.87
CA TYR A 256 -1.54 -19.33 -19.61
C TYR A 256 -2.99 -19.83 -19.64
N ILE A 257 -3.88 -19.14 -20.38
CA ILE A 257 -5.26 -19.58 -20.58
C ILE A 257 -5.28 -20.87 -21.41
N GLU A 258 -4.54 -20.89 -22.53
CA GLU A 258 -4.48 -22.03 -23.45
C GLU A 258 -3.90 -23.30 -22.81
N THR A 259 -2.93 -23.14 -21.91
CA THR A 259 -2.31 -24.26 -21.20
C THR A 259 -2.98 -24.59 -19.86
N GLY A 260 -4.05 -23.87 -19.48
CA GLY A 260 -4.88 -24.14 -18.30
C GLY A 260 -4.30 -23.71 -16.95
N GLN A 261 -3.21 -22.92 -16.92
CA GLN A 261 -2.64 -22.35 -15.69
C GLN A 261 -3.31 -21.03 -15.29
N LEU A 262 -4.15 -20.44 -16.15
CA LEU A 262 -4.95 -19.26 -15.83
C LEU A 262 -6.44 -19.53 -16.08
N ASP A 263 -7.24 -19.33 -15.03
CA ASP A 263 -8.71 -19.33 -15.07
C ASP A 263 -9.26 -18.02 -14.47
N PHE A 264 -10.56 -17.82 -14.62
CA PHE A 264 -11.27 -16.62 -14.19
C PHE A 264 -12.46 -17.01 -13.33
N ALA A 265 -12.84 -16.14 -12.39
CA ALA A 265 -14.12 -16.24 -11.70
C ALA A 265 -14.63 -14.86 -11.29
N ILE A 266 -15.96 -14.72 -11.20
CA ILE A 266 -16.56 -13.60 -10.48
C ILE A 266 -16.64 -14.02 -9.02
N PHE A 267 -15.98 -13.26 -8.15
CA PHE A 267 -15.97 -13.51 -6.71
C PHE A 267 -16.08 -12.18 -5.98
N ASP A 268 -17.18 -12.02 -5.24
CA ASP A 268 -17.38 -10.87 -4.37
C ASP A 268 -16.70 -11.09 -3.02
N ALA A 269 -15.61 -10.35 -2.78
CA ALA A 269 -14.88 -10.40 -1.52
C ALA A 269 -15.73 -9.93 -0.32
N VAL A 270 -16.91 -9.33 -0.52
CA VAL A 270 -17.82 -8.89 0.54
C VAL A 270 -18.84 -9.97 0.92
N ASP A 271 -19.50 -10.58 -0.06
CA ASP A 271 -20.61 -11.51 0.18
C ASP A 271 -20.46 -12.90 -0.48
N GLY A 272 -19.51 -13.08 -1.40
CA GLY A 272 -19.28 -14.34 -2.13
C GLY A 272 -18.71 -15.50 -1.29
N ASP A 273 -19.30 -16.68 -1.45
CA ASP A 273 -19.03 -17.92 -0.72
C ASP A 273 -18.72 -19.11 -1.65
N THR A 274 -18.78 -18.88 -2.96
CA THR A 274 -18.46 -19.85 -4.01
C THR A 274 -17.60 -19.21 -5.10
N ILE A 275 -16.72 -20.00 -5.70
CA ILE A 275 -15.86 -19.60 -6.80
C ILE A 275 -16.14 -20.55 -7.96
N GLN A 276 -16.92 -20.07 -8.93
CA GLN A 276 -17.20 -20.80 -10.16
C GLN A 276 -16.17 -20.42 -11.23
N LEU A 277 -15.29 -21.36 -11.56
CA LEU A 277 -14.29 -21.15 -12.60
C LEU A 277 -14.93 -21.18 -13.98
N VAL A 278 -14.56 -20.21 -14.82
CA VAL A 278 -15.20 -19.96 -16.11
C VAL A 278 -14.73 -20.94 -17.19
N ASN A 279 -13.41 -21.18 -17.29
CA ASN A 279 -12.87 -22.00 -18.37
C ASN A 279 -12.96 -23.49 -18.04
N SER A 280 -12.61 -23.87 -16.82
CA SER A 280 -12.60 -25.28 -16.37
C SER A 280 -13.97 -25.79 -15.89
N ASN A 281 -14.95 -24.91 -15.64
CA ASN A 281 -16.24 -25.23 -15.03
C ASN A 281 -16.15 -25.88 -13.64
N VAL A 282 -15.02 -25.73 -12.93
CA VAL A 282 -14.87 -26.23 -11.56
C VAL A 282 -15.58 -25.27 -10.59
N LEU A 283 -16.40 -25.84 -9.70
CA LEU A 283 -16.98 -25.11 -8.57
C LEU A 283 -16.15 -25.36 -7.32
N ILE A 284 -15.60 -24.29 -6.74
CA ILE A 284 -14.90 -24.32 -5.45
C ILE A 284 -15.82 -23.69 -4.40
N SER A 285 -16.07 -24.39 -3.30
CA SER A 285 -16.92 -23.90 -2.21
C SER A 285 -16.67 -24.67 -0.92
N LYS A 286 -17.27 -24.23 0.19
CA LYS A 286 -17.25 -24.97 1.46
C LYS A 286 -17.77 -26.41 1.34
N VAL A 287 -18.81 -26.63 0.52
CA VAL A 287 -19.40 -27.96 0.30
C VAL A 287 -18.64 -28.78 -0.75
N ASN A 288 -17.80 -28.14 -1.56
CA ASN A 288 -16.89 -28.79 -2.49
C ASN A 288 -15.46 -28.25 -2.32
N PRO A 289 -14.80 -28.58 -1.19
CA PRO A 289 -13.53 -27.98 -0.85
C PRO A 289 -12.38 -28.55 -1.71
N THR A 290 -11.36 -27.74 -1.94
CA THR A 290 -10.13 -28.16 -2.61
C THR A 290 -9.35 -29.16 -1.75
N LYS A 291 -8.61 -30.06 -2.41
CA LYS A 291 -7.73 -31.01 -1.70
C LYS A 291 -6.51 -30.30 -1.11
N ASN A 292 -5.86 -29.47 -1.92
CA ASN A 292 -4.75 -28.63 -1.49
C ASN A 292 -5.26 -27.35 -0.80
N PRO A 293 -4.45 -26.72 0.09
CA PRO A 293 -4.76 -25.40 0.65
C PRO A 293 -4.96 -24.34 -0.44
N ILE A 294 -5.76 -23.32 -0.15
CA ILE A 294 -5.86 -22.15 -1.04
C ILE A 294 -4.68 -21.22 -0.82
N CYS A 295 -4.08 -20.75 -1.90
CA CYS A 295 -3.17 -19.61 -1.87
C CYS A 295 -3.95 -18.38 -2.34
N ALA A 296 -3.87 -17.27 -1.60
CA ALA A 296 -4.61 -16.06 -1.92
C ALA A 296 -3.68 -14.85 -2.01
N VAL A 297 -4.00 -13.94 -2.93
CA VAL A 297 -3.36 -12.62 -3.01
C VAL A 297 -4.44 -11.54 -2.96
N ALA A 298 -4.24 -10.53 -2.10
CA ALA A 298 -5.15 -9.41 -1.89
C ALA A 298 -4.35 -8.09 -1.88
N ASN A 299 -4.01 -7.56 -3.05
CA ASN A 299 -3.30 -6.28 -3.17
C ASN A 299 -4.28 -5.15 -3.41
N TYR A 300 -4.20 -4.05 -2.65
CA TYR A 300 -5.13 -2.90 -2.75
C TYR A 300 -6.60 -3.35 -2.71
N LEU A 301 -6.88 -4.28 -1.79
CA LEU A 301 -8.20 -4.84 -1.58
C LEU A 301 -8.64 -4.65 -0.14
N PHE A 302 -7.83 -5.03 0.84
CA PHE A 302 -8.28 -4.96 2.24
C PHE A 302 -8.46 -3.51 2.70
N ASP A 303 -7.79 -2.54 2.09
CA ASP A 303 -7.98 -1.10 2.31
C ASP A 303 -9.27 -0.54 1.67
N THR A 304 -9.95 -1.34 0.86
CA THR A 304 -11.24 -1.05 0.21
C THR A 304 -12.32 -2.04 0.63
N LEU A 305 -12.19 -2.67 1.80
CA LEU A 305 -13.24 -3.50 2.39
C LEU A 305 -13.83 -2.86 3.65
N ARG A 306 -15.04 -3.31 4.02
CA ARG A 306 -15.84 -2.77 5.13
C ARG A 306 -15.07 -2.81 6.46
N ASN A 307 -15.09 -1.70 7.19
CA ASN A 307 -14.51 -1.55 8.52
C ASN A 307 -15.57 -1.11 9.54
N ASP A 308 -15.46 -1.56 10.79
CA ASP A 308 -16.12 -0.91 11.92
C ASP A 308 -15.11 -0.05 12.71
N ILE A 309 -15.60 0.91 13.48
CA ILE A 309 -14.78 1.90 14.19
C ILE A 309 -14.93 1.68 15.69
N PHE A 310 -13.82 1.65 16.43
CA PHE A 310 -13.83 1.64 17.88
C PHE A 310 -12.83 2.63 18.47
N GLN A 311 -13.15 3.15 19.65
CA GLN A 311 -12.23 3.89 20.49
C GLN A 311 -12.11 3.20 21.85
N ILE A 312 -10.89 3.14 22.38
CA ILE A 312 -10.61 2.71 23.74
C ILE A 312 -10.17 3.94 24.52
N GLU A 313 -10.98 4.36 25.49
CA GLU A 313 -10.72 5.55 26.31
C GLU A 313 -10.90 5.22 27.79
N GLY A 314 -9.86 5.40 28.60
CA GLY A 314 -9.92 5.14 30.04
C GLY A 314 -10.31 3.70 30.39
N GLY A 315 -9.90 2.71 29.58
CA GLY A 315 -10.29 1.30 29.74
C GLY A 315 -11.72 0.97 29.30
N HIS A 316 -12.47 1.95 28.76
CA HIS A 316 -13.80 1.77 28.21
C HIS A 316 -13.77 1.66 26.69
N LEU A 317 -14.57 0.72 26.16
CA LEU A 317 -14.76 0.56 24.72
C LEU A 317 -15.93 1.43 24.26
N ASN A 318 -15.73 2.17 23.18
CA ASN A 318 -16.76 2.94 22.50
C ASN A 318 -16.84 2.51 21.04
N GLU A 319 -18.05 2.30 20.51
CA GLU A 319 -18.25 2.14 19.08
C GLU A 319 -18.30 3.51 18.41
N GLY A 320 -17.73 3.62 17.20
CA GLY A 320 -17.85 4.78 16.34
C GLY A 320 -18.93 4.56 15.29
N LEU A 321 -19.94 5.43 15.29
CA LEU A 321 -20.96 5.50 14.26
C LEU A 321 -20.66 6.66 13.31
N MET A 322 -20.94 6.48 12.03
CA MET A 322 -20.70 7.51 11.02
C MET A 322 -21.97 7.94 10.30
N ALA A 323 -22.05 9.22 9.97
CA ALA A 323 -23.05 9.76 9.05
C ALA A 323 -22.35 10.20 7.76
N VAL A 324 -22.74 9.59 6.64
CA VAL A 324 -22.18 9.90 5.32
C VAL A 324 -22.81 11.17 4.78
N GLY A 325 -21.97 12.07 4.26
CA GLY A 325 -22.42 13.35 3.74
C GLY A 325 -21.52 13.90 2.64
N SER A 326 -22.00 14.96 2.01
CA SER A 326 -21.27 15.74 1.02
C SER A 326 -21.15 17.18 1.50
N SER A 327 -20.00 17.79 1.24
CA SER A 327 -19.77 19.23 1.42
C SER A 327 -20.63 20.10 0.49
N ARG A 328 -21.30 19.51 -0.52
CA ARG A 328 -22.25 20.20 -1.40
C ARG A 328 -23.63 20.36 -0.76
N ALA A 329 -24.34 21.40 -1.20
CA ALA A 329 -25.67 21.75 -0.70
C ALA A 329 -26.81 20.83 -1.15
N SER A 330 -26.58 20.03 -2.19
CA SER A 330 -27.49 18.99 -2.69
C SER A 330 -26.70 18.00 -3.53
N GLU A 331 -27.05 16.71 -3.41
CA GLU A 331 -26.60 15.64 -4.31
C GLU A 331 -27.86 15.03 -4.96
N PRO A 332 -28.11 15.26 -6.26
CA PRO A 332 -29.33 14.79 -6.94
C PRO A 332 -29.41 13.26 -7.03
N ASP A 333 -28.28 12.59 -7.26
CA ASP A 333 -28.14 11.14 -7.21
C ASP A 333 -27.24 10.77 -6.02
N PRO A 334 -27.79 10.22 -4.92
CA PRO A 334 -26.99 9.83 -3.76
C PRO A 334 -26.04 8.67 -4.06
N ASN A 335 -26.20 7.98 -5.20
CA ASN A 335 -25.37 6.86 -5.62
C ASN A 335 -24.24 7.26 -6.58
N ASP A 336 -24.11 8.55 -6.92
CA ASP A 336 -23.08 9.02 -7.84
C ASP A 336 -21.68 8.96 -7.18
N PRO A 337 -20.72 8.18 -7.70
CA PRO A 337 -19.38 8.11 -7.13
C PRO A 337 -18.61 9.43 -7.19
N GLU A 338 -19.03 10.43 -7.98
CA GLU A 338 -18.41 11.77 -7.93
C GLU A 338 -18.48 12.41 -6.53
N ILE A 339 -19.46 12.01 -5.72
CA ILE A 339 -19.61 12.41 -4.31
C ILE A 339 -18.33 12.12 -3.50
N ILE A 340 -17.58 11.07 -3.83
CA ILE A 340 -16.35 10.67 -3.12
C ILE A 340 -15.36 11.83 -3.01
N SER A 341 -15.25 12.65 -4.07
CA SER A 341 -14.34 13.81 -4.11
C SER A 341 -14.71 14.95 -3.16
N HIS A 342 -15.90 14.91 -2.57
CA HIS A 342 -16.47 15.97 -1.73
C HIS A 342 -17.07 15.44 -0.43
N LEU A 343 -16.67 14.24 0.01
CA LEU A 343 -17.14 13.61 1.24
C LEU A 343 -16.97 14.54 2.45
N SER A 344 -18.00 14.58 3.28
CA SER A 344 -18.05 15.33 4.53
C SER A 344 -18.79 14.47 5.56
N ASN A 345 -18.05 13.51 6.10
CA ASN A 345 -18.57 12.56 7.08
C ASN A 345 -18.54 13.15 8.49
N GLU A 346 -19.49 12.73 9.33
CA GLU A 346 -19.47 13.01 10.77
C GLU A 346 -19.40 11.71 11.55
N TYR A 347 -18.84 11.77 12.75
CA TYR A 347 -18.69 10.62 13.63
C TYR A 347 -19.25 10.94 15.02
N ILE A 348 -19.85 9.93 15.65
CA ILE A 348 -20.19 9.93 17.07
C ILE A 348 -19.66 8.67 17.71
N TYR A 349 -19.27 8.77 18.97
CA TYR A 349 -18.75 7.64 19.76
C TYR A 349 -19.67 7.40 20.94
N GLN A 350 -20.06 6.15 21.15
CA GLN A 350 -20.93 5.77 22.26
C GLN A 350 -20.41 4.52 22.99
N PRO A 351 -20.63 4.42 24.32
CA PRO A 351 -20.17 3.27 25.09
C PRO A 351 -20.71 1.95 24.55
N THR A 352 -19.85 0.94 24.50
CA THR A 352 -20.18 -0.42 24.08
C THR A 352 -19.41 -1.44 24.91
N THR A 353 -19.64 -2.72 24.64
CA THR A 353 -19.09 -3.85 25.40
C THR A 353 -18.34 -4.83 24.49
N GLY A 354 -17.50 -5.67 25.09
CA GLY A 354 -16.68 -6.64 24.35
C GLY A 354 -17.49 -7.71 23.60
N ASP A 355 -18.75 -7.97 24.00
CA ASP A 355 -19.70 -8.88 23.35
C ASP A 355 -20.45 -8.23 22.17
N TYR A 356 -19.88 -7.17 21.58
CA TYR A 356 -20.51 -6.36 20.53
C TYR A 356 -21.06 -7.20 19.37
N TYR A 357 -20.28 -8.19 18.93
CA TYR A 357 -20.61 -9.01 17.76
C TYR A 357 -21.49 -10.22 18.09
N SER A 358 -21.73 -10.55 19.38
CA SER A 358 -22.54 -11.71 19.79
C SER A 358 -24.00 -11.69 19.27
N LYS A 359 -24.50 -10.54 18.85
CA LYS A 359 -25.88 -10.36 18.37
C LYS A 359 -25.99 -10.34 16.84
N GLU A 360 -24.89 -10.50 16.12
CA GLU A 360 -24.91 -10.54 14.66
C GLU A 360 -25.50 -11.84 14.11
N SER A 361 -26.00 -11.77 12.88
CA SER A 361 -26.48 -12.95 12.15
C SER A 361 -25.35 -13.89 11.71
N VAL A 362 -24.14 -13.36 11.53
CA VAL A 362 -22.93 -14.12 11.17
C VAL A 362 -22.20 -14.48 12.45
N THR A 363 -22.38 -15.72 12.91
CA THR A 363 -21.88 -16.14 14.24
C THR A 363 -20.47 -16.75 14.20
N GLU A 364 -19.98 -17.15 13.02
CA GLU A 364 -18.72 -17.88 12.86
C GLU A 364 -17.49 -17.06 13.24
N ASP A 365 -17.55 -15.74 13.07
CA ASP A 365 -16.43 -14.84 13.35
C ASP A 365 -16.52 -14.19 14.75
N CYS A 366 -17.69 -14.26 15.42
CA CYS A 366 -17.98 -13.49 16.64
C CYS A 366 -16.93 -13.67 17.72
N VAL A 367 -16.65 -14.92 18.13
CA VAL A 367 -15.68 -15.20 19.19
C VAL A 367 -14.29 -14.65 18.89
N HIS A 368 -13.91 -14.61 17.61
CA HIS A 368 -12.62 -14.11 17.17
C HIS A 368 -12.59 -12.58 17.17
N LEU A 369 -13.67 -11.94 16.73
CA LEU A 369 -13.82 -10.48 16.77
C LEU A 369 -13.83 -9.95 18.22
N GLU A 370 -14.50 -10.65 19.13
CA GLU A 370 -14.54 -10.30 20.56
C GLU A 370 -13.17 -10.45 21.22
N ARG A 371 -12.40 -11.49 20.88
CA ARG A 371 -11.00 -11.65 21.34
C ARG A 371 -10.12 -10.49 20.90
N ILE A 372 -10.31 -9.99 19.69
CA ILE A 372 -9.58 -8.82 19.18
C ILE A 372 -9.95 -7.56 19.98
N LEU A 373 -11.24 -7.33 20.21
CA LEU A 373 -11.70 -6.19 21.02
C LEU A 373 -11.15 -6.25 22.45
N GLU A 374 -11.19 -7.41 23.09
CA GLU A 374 -10.65 -7.57 24.45
C GLU A 374 -9.13 -7.39 24.48
N TRP A 375 -8.40 -7.87 23.46
CA TRP A 375 -6.96 -7.64 23.36
C TRP A 375 -6.62 -6.15 23.29
N TYR A 376 -7.35 -5.37 22.48
CA TYR A 376 -7.12 -3.92 22.39
C TYR A 376 -7.52 -3.20 23.67
N LYS A 377 -8.63 -3.60 24.29
CA LYS A 377 -9.08 -3.04 25.56
C LYS A 377 -8.05 -3.28 26.67
N ASP A 378 -7.50 -4.49 26.79
CA ASP A 378 -6.43 -4.85 27.72
C ASP A 378 -5.13 -4.10 27.40
N SER A 379 -4.72 -4.05 26.13
CA SER A 379 -3.48 -3.39 25.71
C SER A 379 -3.49 -1.88 25.89
N PHE A 380 -4.67 -1.28 25.93
CA PHE A 380 -4.86 0.17 26.08
C PHE A 380 -5.60 0.56 27.37
N SER A 381 -5.77 -0.36 28.34
CA SER A 381 -6.38 -0.03 29.64
C SER A 381 -5.40 0.62 30.61
N ASP A 382 -4.11 0.28 30.53
CA ASP A 382 -3.06 0.70 31.48
C ASP A 382 -2.40 2.05 31.13
N LEU A 383 -3.13 2.94 30.45
CA LEU A 383 -2.52 4.16 29.93
C LEU A 383 -2.42 5.25 31.01
N ASP A 384 -1.19 5.73 31.18
CA ASP A 384 -0.86 6.97 31.88
C ASP A 384 -1.79 8.10 31.39
N ALA A 385 -2.29 8.94 32.29
CA ALA A 385 -3.31 9.97 32.00
C ALA A 385 -2.87 11.01 30.95
N ALA A 386 -1.61 10.95 30.49
CA ALA A 386 -1.02 11.81 29.48
C ALA A 386 -1.24 11.35 28.02
N LEU A 387 -1.68 10.10 27.76
CA LEU A 387 -1.95 9.61 26.39
C LEU A 387 -3.45 9.33 26.18
N PRO A 388 -4.10 9.98 25.20
CA PRO A 388 -5.54 9.86 24.99
C PRO A 388 -5.85 8.57 24.22
N GLY A 389 -6.04 7.45 24.92
CA GLY A 389 -6.66 6.24 24.38
C GLY A 389 -6.09 5.70 23.06
N ALA A 390 -6.93 4.96 22.33
CA ALA A 390 -6.63 4.45 20.99
C ALA A 390 -7.86 4.47 20.09
N SER A 391 -7.67 4.72 18.80
CA SER A 391 -8.69 4.57 17.75
C SER A 391 -8.30 3.39 16.86
N ILE A 392 -9.19 2.40 16.71
CA ILE A 392 -8.94 1.24 15.87
C ILE A 392 -10.03 1.09 14.80
N LEU A 393 -9.62 0.55 13.65
CA LEU A 393 -10.53 0.01 12.65
C LEU A 393 -10.59 -1.50 12.83
N MET A 394 -11.79 -2.06 12.93
CA MET A 394 -12.02 -3.50 12.86
C MET A 394 -12.21 -3.89 11.38
N PRO A 395 -11.28 -4.66 10.76
CA PRO A 395 -11.27 -4.95 9.33
C PRO A 395 -12.26 -6.08 8.97
N LEU A 396 -13.54 -5.85 9.22
CA LEU A 396 -14.61 -6.84 9.15
C LEU A 396 -14.72 -7.50 7.76
N GLY A 397 -14.60 -6.72 6.70
CA GLY A 397 -14.66 -7.23 5.34
C GLY A 397 -13.47 -8.16 5.01
N ALA A 398 -12.25 -7.81 5.44
CA ALA A 398 -11.07 -8.65 5.24
C ALA A 398 -11.16 -9.96 6.04
N ILE A 399 -11.58 -9.89 7.30
CA ILE A 399 -11.77 -11.07 8.17
C ILE A 399 -12.77 -12.05 7.54
N ARG A 400 -13.93 -11.55 7.11
CA ARG A 400 -14.98 -12.37 6.50
C ARG A 400 -14.56 -12.92 5.13
N ALA A 401 -13.79 -12.17 4.34
CA ALA A 401 -13.23 -12.65 3.08
C ALA A 401 -12.24 -13.80 3.31
N ILE A 402 -11.33 -13.64 4.28
CA ILE A 402 -10.37 -14.68 4.68
C ILE A 402 -11.10 -15.95 5.13
N ARG A 403 -12.14 -15.82 5.98
CA ARG A 403 -12.95 -16.97 6.40
C ARG A 403 -13.56 -17.69 5.20
N ARG A 404 -14.36 -16.99 4.39
CA ARG A 404 -15.08 -17.60 3.25
C ARG A 404 -14.14 -18.27 2.26
N LEU A 405 -13.00 -17.65 1.99
CA LEU A 405 -11.99 -18.21 1.11
C LEU A 405 -11.34 -19.46 1.72
N SER A 406 -10.94 -19.40 3.00
CA SER A 406 -10.31 -20.55 3.67
C SER A 406 -11.27 -21.72 3.87
N ASP A 407 -12.57 -21.48 4.07
CA ASP A 407 -13.61 -22.51 4.15
C ASP A 407 -13.67 -23.37 2.88
N CYS A 408 -13.33 -22.80 1.72
CA CYS A 408 -13.21 -23.52 0.45
C CYS A 408 -12.04 -24.53 0.38
N ALA A 409 -11.20 -24.57 1.42
CA ALA A 409 -10.11 -25.51 1.58
C ALA A 409 -10.08 -26.11 3.00
N GLY A 410 -11.24 -26.18 3.68
CA GLY A 410 -11.35 -26.71 5.04
C GLY A 410 -10.51 -25.93 6.06
N GLY A 411 -10.54 -24.60 5.96
CA GLY A 411 -9.79 -23.67 6.80
C GLY A 411 -8.29 -23.58 6.50
N ARG A 412 -7.78 -24.21 5.43
CA ARG A 412 -6.35 -24.22 5.10
C ARG A 412 -6.04 -23.19 4.02
N ALA A 413 -5.27 -22.16 4.36
CA ALA A 413 -4.92 -21.13 3.41
C ALA A 413 -3.58 -20.44 3.73
N ILE A 414 -2.95 -19.90 2.70
CA ILE A 414 -1.96 -18.83 2.80
C ILE A 414 -2.52 -17.60 2.09
N ILE A 415 -2.45 -16.43 2.70
CA ILE A 415 -2.92 -15.16 2.15
C ILE A 415 -1.78 -14.16 2.19
N ILE A 416 -1.44 -13.57 1.05
CA ILE A 416 -0.49 -12.45 0.97
C ILE A 416 -1.29 -11.18 0.63
N SER A 417 -1.20 -10.18 1.49
CA SER A 417 -1.90 -8.89 1.32
C SER A 417 -0.90 -7.76 1.17
N GLY A 418 -1.16 -6.81 0.29
CA GLY A 418 -0.33 -5.65 0.04
C GLY A 418 -1.18 -4.39 -0.01
N ASP A 419 -1.21 -3.63 1.08
CA ASP A 419 -2.10 -2.48 1.25
C ASP A 419 -1.48 -1.39 2.12
N LYS A 420 -2.09 -0.21 2.14
CA LYS A 420 -1.76 0.80 3.14
C LYS A 420 -2.34 0.37 4.49
N GLY A 421 -1.51 0.18 5.51
CA GLY A 421 -1.95 -0.35 6.78
C GLY A 421 -0.88 -0.34 7.87
N ASN A 422 -1.25 -0.80 9.06
CA ASN A 422 -0.36 -0.89 10.21
C ASN A 422 -0.50 -2.26 10.90
N SER A 423 0.64 -2.89 11.18
CA SER A 423 0.76 -4.10 12.01
C SER A 423 1.19 -3.81 13.45
N ASN A 424 1.79 -2.64 13.69
CA ASN A 424 2.23 -2.20 15.01
C ASN A 424 1.07 -1.52 15.78
N PRO A 425 0.58 -2.11 16.87
CA PRO A 425 -0.57 -1.59 17.61
C PRO A 425 -0.31 -0.21 18.23
N GLU A 426 0.95 0.15 18.51
CA GLU A 426 1.30 1.46 19.06
C GLU A 426 0.93 2.63 18.13
N LEU A 427 0.79 2.37 16.82
CA LEU A 427 0.39 3.37 15.83
C LEU A 427 -1.11 3.71 15.89
N PHE A 428 -1.91 2.96 16.65
CA PHE A 428 -3.34 3.23 16.87
C PHE A 428 -3.63 4.17 18.04
N ARG A 429 -2.59 4.63 18.74
CA ARG A 429 -2.74 5.56 19.87
C ARG A 429 -3.30 6.92 19.44
N GLY A 430 -4.15 7.47 20.29
CA GLY A 430 -4.81 8.75 20.07
C GLY A 430 -6.26 8.59 19.62
N LEU A 431 -7.16 9.32 20.28
CA LEU A 431 -8.56 9.44 19.88
C LEU A 431 -8.69 10.33 18.65
N LYS A 432 -8.96 9.72 17.51
CA LYS A 432 -9.13 10.37 16.20
C LYS A 432 -10.24 9.70 15.41
N ASP A 433 -10.87 10.48 14.54
CA ASP A 433 -11.74 9.94 13.50
C ASP A 433 -10.91 9.19 12.44
N PRO A 434 -11.51 8.18 11.77
CA PRO A 434 -10.83 7.48 10.69
C PRO A 434 -10.42 8.43 9.56
N HIS A 435 -9.19 8.27 9.10
CA HIS A 435 -8.72 8.93 7.89
C HIS A 435 -9.15 8.14 6.66
N ILE A 436 -9.85 8.81 5.74
CA ILE A 436 -10.26 8.27 4.44
C ILE A 436 -9.39 8.93 3.36
N ALA A 437 -8.56 8.15 2.67
CA ALA A 437 -7.72 8.65 1.59
C ALA A 437 -8.52 8.71 0.28
N LEU A 438 -8.51 9.85 -0.41
CA LEU A 438 -9.28 10.08 -1.65
C LEU A 438 -8.37 10.05 -2.88
N HIS A 439 -8.79 9.31 -3.91
CA HIS A 439 -8.01 9.04 -5.14
C HIS A 439 -8.91 8.54 -6.29
N GLY A 440 -9.96 9.31 -6.61
CA GLY A 440 -11.04 8.89 -7.52
C GLY A 440 -12.05 7.96 -6.85
N SER A 441 -11.55 6.90 -6.21
CA SER A 441 -12.25 6.14 -5.15
C SER A 441 -11.74 6.60 -3.77
N PHE A 442 -11.96 5.80 -2.73
CA PHE A 442 -11.32 5.97 -1.42
C PHE A 442 -10.73 4.68 -0.86
N SER A 443 -9.84 4.82 0.12
CA SER A 443 -9.30 3.71 0.91
C SER A 443 -9.17 4.09 2.39
N MET A 444 -9.12 3.09 3.26
CA MET A 444 -8.90 3.23 4.70
C MET A 444 -7.68 2.40 5.12
N MET A 445 -6.99 2.81 6.20
CA MET A 445 -5.82 2.07 6.69
C MET A 445 -6.21 0.65 7.13
N VAL A 446 -5.54 -0.36 6.58
CA VAL A 446 -5.73 -1.75 7.02
C VAL A 446 -5.14 -1.93 8.41
N ASN A 447 -5.95 -2.43 9.33
CA ASN A 447 -5.48 -2.91 10.62
C ASN A 447 -4.93 -4.33 10.49
N TYR A 448 -3.69 -4.45 10.03
CA TYR A 448 -3.03 -5.76 9.85
C TYR A 448 -2.82 -6.49 11.17
N HIS A 449 -2.69 -5.75 12.27
CA HIS A 449 -2.63 -6.35 13.61
C HIS A 449 -3.91 -7.13 13.93
N ALA A 450 -5.09 -6.52 13.73
CA ALA A 450 -6.38 -7.19 13.96
C ALA A 450 -6.58 -8.41 13.05
N ILE A 451 -6.17 -8.33 11.77
CA ILE A 451 -6.22 -9.48 10.86
C ILE A 451 -5.34 -10.62 11.37
N GLY A 452 -4.14 -10.33 11.87
CA GLY A 452 -3.31 -11.38 12.42
C GLY A 452 -3.85 -11.95 13.73
N CYS A 453 -4.38 -11.11 14.63
CA CYS A 453 -5.13 -11.56 15.81
C CYS A 453 -6.24 -12.55 15.44
N TYR A 454 -7.02 -12.24 14.41
CA TYR A 454 -8.02 -13.14 13.85
C TYR A 454 -7.39 -14.47 13.41
N VAL A 455 -6.37 -14.44 12.55
CA VAL A 455 -5.71 -15.63 12.00
C VAL A 455 -5.15 -16.54 13.09
N THR A 456 -4.52 -15.98 14.11
CA THR A 456 -3.94 -16.75 15.22
C THR A 456 -5.01 -17.33 16.13
N SER A 457 -6.10 -16.59 16.36
CA SER A 457 -7.25 -17.09 17.11
C SER A 457 -7.94 -18.26 16.39
N ARG A 458 -7.79 -18.36 15.06
CA ARG A 458 -8.23 -19.45 14.18
C ARG A 458 -7.17 -20.57 14.00
N GLY A 459 -6.16 -20.62 14.87
CA GLY A 459 -5.14 -21.68 14.82
C GLY A 459 -3.97 -21.40 13.86
N GLY A 460 -3.95 -20.25 13.19
CA GLY A 460 -2.92 -19.84 12.23
C GLY A 460 -1.76 -19.03 12.81
N PHE A 461 -1.00 -18.37 11.93
CA PHE A 461 0.02 -17.39 12.30
C PHE A 461 0.22 -16.31 11.22
N SER A 462 0.88 -15.21 11.57
CA SER A 462 1.03 -14.03 10.70
C SER A 462 2.48 -13.54 10.56
N LEU A 463 2.92 -13.20 9.36
CA LEU A 463 4.21 -12.55 9.10
C LEU A 463 3.95 -11.10 8.66
N TYR A 464 4.71 -10.17 9.22
CA TYR A 464 4.55 -8.74 8.96
C TYR A 464 5.85 -8.14 8.44
N ASN A 465 5.71 -7.14 7.58
CA ASN A 465 6.78 -6.16 7.38
C ASN A 465 6.96 -5.33 8.66
N THR A 466 8.21 -5.18 9.10
CA THR A 466 8.58 -4.43 10.32
C THR A 466 8.76 -2.93 10.08
N GLN A 467 8.60 -2.46 8.84
CA GLN A 467 8.68 -1.05 8.49
C GLN A 467 7.36 -0.33 8.81
N ASP A 468 7.41 0.58 9.80
CA ASP A 468 6.25 1.38 10.23
C ASP A 468 5.91 2.50 9.24
N ASP A 469 6.92 3.22 8.74
CA ASP A 469 6.76 4.28 7.74
C ASP A 469 6.83 3.69 6.32
N SER A 470 5.75 3.01 5.93
CA SER A 470 5.63 2.38 4.62
C SER A 470 4.37 2.85 3.88
N SER A 471 4.52 3.14 2.59
CA SER A 471 3.38 3.41 1.71
C SER A 471 2.65 2.12 1.29
N LEU A 472 3.30 0.97 1.45
CA LEU A 472 2.74 -0.35 1.18
C LEU A 472 3.23 -1.35 2.23
N GLN A 473 2.37 -1.76 3.14
CA GLN A 473 2.64 -2.90 4.01
C GLN A 473 2.24 -4.19 3.30
N VAL A 474 3.18 -5.12 3.21
CA VAL A 474 2.90 -6.49 2.81
C VAL A 474 2.87 -7.35 4.06
N SER A 475 1.83 -8.16 4.20
CA SER A 475 1.64 -9.12 5.29
C SER A 475 1.29 -10.50 4.72
N CYS A 476 1.69 -11.57 5.41
CA CYS A 476 1.38 -12.95 5.03
C CYS A 476 0.69 -13.68 6.18
N PHE A 477 -0.46 -14.29 5.92
CA PHE A 477 -1.29 -14.99 6.90
C PHE A 477 -1.39 -16.47 6.53
N VAL A 478 -1.19 -17.36 7.49
CA VAL A 478 -1.29 -18.81 7.28
C VAL A 478 -2.31 -19.39 8.23
N LEU A 479 -3.36 -20.01 7.67
CA LEU A 479 -4.37 -20.77 8.39
C LEU A 479 -4.10 -22.27 8.19
N LEU A 480 -4.08 -23.02 9.29
CA LEU A 480 -3.66 -24.43 9.32
C LEU A 480 -4.83 -25.41 9.23
N GLY A 481 -6.05 -24.96 8.97
CA GLY A 481 -7.27 -25.78 9.02
C GLY A 481 -7.89 -25.86 10.41
N GLU A 482 -9.01 -26.57 10.52
CA GLU A 482 -9.79 -26.71 11.76
C GLU A 482 -8.96 -27.23 12.94
N ASN A 483 -8.46 -26.29 13.71
CA ASN A 483 -8.14 -26.33 15.13
C ASN A 483 -8.45 -24.91 15.61
N ASP A 484 -9.74 -24.55 15.63
CA ASP A 484 -10.12 -23.32 16.30
C ASP A 484 -9.57 -23.42 17.72
N VAL A 485 -9.05 -22.32 18.27
CA VAL A 485 -8.82 -22.22 19.71
C VAL A 485 -10.19 -22.09 20.40
N SER A 486 -11.19 -22.86 19.94
CA SER A 486 -12.58 -22.91 20.39
C SER A 486 -12.73 -23.76 21.64
N ASP A 487 -11.67 -24.43 22.08
CA ASP A 487 -11.67 -24.95 23.43
C ASP A 487 -11.63 -23.73 24.36
N ASP A 488 -12.74 -23.53 25.09
CA ASP A 488 -13.07 -22.51 26.11
C ASP A 488 -11.97 -22.25 27.17
N SER A 489 -10.81 -22.87 27.02
CA SER A 489 -9.58 -22.68 27.75
C SER A 489 -8.99 -21.28 27.57
N ASN A 490 -9.67 -20.31 28.18
CA ASN A 490 -9.13 -19.09 28.74
C ASN A 490 -8.63 -18.04 27.72
N VAL A 491 -9.49 -17.06 27.39
CA VAL A 491 -9.12 -15.83 26.64
C VAL A 491 -7.82 -15.18 27.17
N ASN A 492 -7.52 -15.33 28.47
CA ASN A 492 -6.26 -14.86 29.06
C ASN A 492 -4.99 -15.43 28.42
N LEU A 493 -5.06 -16.60 27.75
CA LEU A 493 -3.92 -17.14 26.97
C LEU A 493 -3.68 -16.38 25.66
N PHE A 494 -4.68 -15.63 25.18
CA PHE A 494 -4.60 -14.81 23.98
C PHE A 494 -4.15 -13.37 24.29
N LEU A 495 -4.52 -12.84 25.46
CA LEU A 495 -4.23 -11.47 25.90
C LEU A 495 -2.73 -11.20 26.10
N GLY A 496 -2.37 -9.91 26.14
CA GLY A 496 -0.99 -9.45 26.22
C GLY A 496 -0.07 -10.11 25.19
N ASN A 497 0.99 -10.76 25.67
CA ASN A 497 1.99 -11.47 24.84
C ASN A 497 1.58 -12.90 24.44
N GLY A 498 0.38 -13.36 24.84
CA GLY A 498 -0.13 -14.70 24.56
C GLY A 498 -0.25 -14.98 23.06
N PHE A 499 -0.97 -14.11 22.35
CA PHE A 499 -1.08 -14.10 20.89
C PHE A 499 0.29 -14.23 20.19
N SER A 500 1.25 -13.38 20.56
CA SER A 500 2.60 -13.35 19.96
C SER A 500 3.40 -14.64 20.20
N SER A 501 3.17 -15.30 21.35
CA SER A 501 3.81 -16.58 21.67
C SER A 501 3.28 -17.72 20.81
N MET A 502 1.95 -17.80 20.62
CA MET A 502 1.32 -18.81 19.75
C MET A 502 1.80 -18.66 18.30
N ASP A 503 1.89 -17.42 17.83
CA ASP A 503 2.40 -17.10 16.50
C ASP A 503 3.83 -17.60 16.29
N ARG A 504 4.70 -17.36 17.28
CA ARG A 504 6.11 -17.76 17.23
C ARG A 504 6.26 -19.28 17.18
N GLU A 505 5.51 -20.00 18.00
CA GLU A 505 5.53 -21.46 18.04
C GLU A 505 5.13 -22.06 16.69
N ARG A 506 4.04 -21.56 16.08
CA ARG A 506 3.53 -22.07 14.80
C ARG A 506 4.46 -21.74 13.63
N LYS A 507 5.06 -20.55 13.61
CA LYS A 507 6.05 -20.14 12.58
C LYS A 507 7.26 -21.06 12.51
N CYS A 508 7.68 -21.65 13.63
CA CYS A 508 8.81 -22.59 13.65
C CYS A 508 8.58 -23.85 12.78
N GLN A 509 7.32 -24.16 12.43
CA GLN A 509 6.98 -25.26 11.53
C GLN A 509 7.12 -24.88 10.03
N PHE A 510 7.37 -23.60 9.74
CA PHE A 510 7.47 -23.03 8.38
C PHE A 510 8.76 -22.22 8.18
N PRO A 511 9.94 -22.81 8.40
CA PRO A 511 11.21 -22.08 8.36
C PRO A 511 11.54 -21.54 6.97
N VAL A 512 11.21 -22.26 5.88
CA VAL A 512 11.53 -21.82 4.52
C VAL A 512 10.64 -20.67 4.08
N LEU A 513 9.35 -20.68 4.45
CA LEU A 513 8.44 -19.55 4.28
C LEU A 513 8.95 -18.33 5.06
N CYS A 514 9.30 -18.50 6.34
CA CYS A 514 9.77 -17.40 7.17
C CYS A 514 11.03 -16.75 6.58
N GLN A 515 11.98 -17.57 6.11
CA GLN A 515 13.18 -17.08 5.44
C GLN A 515 12.84 -16.36 4.13
N ALA A 516 12.02 -16.96 3.25
CA ALA A 516 11.65 -16.37 1.97
C ALA A 516 10.92 -15.03 2.14
N TYR A 517 10.05 -14.95 3.14
CA TYR A 517 9.36 -13.72 3.54
C TYR A 517 10.35 -12.68 4.07
N HIS A 518 11.26 -13.06 4.97
CA HIS A 518 12.28 -12.16 5.48
C HIS A 518 13.10 -11.54 4.33
N GLU A 519 13.64 -12.35 3.44
CA GLU A 519 14.50 -11.89 2.35
C GLU A 519 13.74 -11.06 1.29
N SER A 520 12.50 -11.43 0.97
CA SER A 520 11.75 -10.85 -0.15
C SER A 520 10.82 -9.69 0.25
N ILE A 521 10.45 -9.61 1.52
CA ILE A 521 9.50 -8.63 2.05
C ILE A 521 10.10 -7.78 3.17
N ASN A 522 10.90 -8.32 4.10
CA ASN A 522 11.41 -7.52 5.24
C ASN A 522 12.78 -6.89 4.98
N SER A 523 13.70 -7.59 4.31
CA SER A 523 15.05 -7.09 4.09
C SER A 523 15.11 -6.01 3.00
N PHE A 524 14.34 -6.17 1.93
CA PHE A 524 14.18 -5.19 0.86
C PHE A 524 12.81 -5.39 0.20
N SER A 525 11.83 -4.59 0.64
CA SER A 525 10.43 -4.77 0.34
C SER A 525 10.01 -4.14 -1.01
N PRO A 526 8.81 -4.48 -1.52
CA PRO A 526 8.20 -3.72 -2.61
C PRO A 526 8.06 -2.21 -2.33
N ASN A 527 7.89 -1.81 -1.06
CA ASN A 527 7.90 -0.40 -0.66
C ASN A 527 9.28 0.22 -0.83
N ASP A 528 10.35 -0.45 -0.38
CA ASP A 528 11.72 0.06 -0.49
C ASP A 528 12.14 0.19 -1.97
N PHE A 529 11.76 -0.78 -2.80
CA PHE A 529 11.93 -0.69 -4.25
C PHE A 529 11.26 0.56 -4.84
N PHE A 530 10.01 0.83 -4.43
CA PHE A 530 9.26 2.00 -4.88
C PHE A 530 9.88 3.31 -4.41
N VAL A 531 10.27 3.42 -3.14
CA VAL A 531 10.95 4.59 -2.57
C VAL A 531 12.26 4.84 -3.30
N MET A 532 13.10 3.82 -3.49
CA MET A 532 14.38 3.94 -4.18
C MET A 532 14.22 4.38 -5.65
N GLN A 533 13.19 3.90 -6.34
CA GLN A 533 12.84 4.38 -7.68
C GLN A 533 12.45 5.87 -7.64
N GLY A 534 11.66 6.29 -6.66
CA GLY A 534 11.28 7.70 -6.45
C GLY A 534 12.49 8.60 -6.22
N CYS A 535 13.37 8.24 -5.28
CA CYS A 535 14.58 9.01 -4.99
C CYS A 535 15.47 9.17 -6.24
N LEU A 536 15.67 8.10 -7.02
CA LEU A 536 16.47 8.17 -8.24
C LEU A 536 15.85 9.09 -9.31
N GLN A 537 14.51 9.20 -9.33
CA GLN A 537 13.80 10.12 -10.21
C GLN A 537 14.00 11.58 -9.78
N GLU A 538 14.02 11.84 -8.47
CA GLU A 538 14.19 13.18 -7.89
C GLU A 538 15.61 13.75 -8.03
N GLU A 539 16.63 12.91 -8.18
CA GLU A 539 18.01 13.35 -8.47
C GLU A 539 18.15 14.20 -9.75
N GLY A 540 17.14 14.18 -10.64
CA GLY A 540 17.06 14.98 -11.87
C GLY A 540 17.98 14.51 -12.99
N LYS A 541 19.23 14.14 -12.70
CA LYS A 541 20.19 13.55 -13.63
C LYS A 541 20.92 12.34 -13.02
N PRO A 542 20.21 11.25 -12.68
CA PRO A 542 20.85 10.05 -12.17
C PRO A 542 21.84 9.47 -13.18
N SER A 543 22.82 8.73 -12.69
CA SER A 543 23.79 8.07 -13.57
C SER A 543 23.14 6.90 -14.33
N LEU A 544 23.54 6.68 -15.59
CA LEU A 544 23.05 5.52 -16.35
C LEU A 544 23.35 4.18 -15.66
N LYS A 545 24.43 4.09 -14.88
CA LYS A 545 24.74 2.88 -14.10
C LYS A 545 23.69 2.63 -13.02
N SER A 546 23.26 3.68 -12.31
CA SER A 546 22.20 3.58 -11.29
C SER A 546 20.88 3.12 -11.91
N VAL A 547 20.53 3.68 -13.08
CA VAL A 547 19.34 3.27 -13.83
C VAL A 547 19.43 1.80 -14.28
N VAL A 548 20.58 1.36 -14.79
CA VAL A 548 20.80 -0.05 -15.15
C VAL A 548 20.70 -0.98 -13.93
N SER A 549 21.20 -0.57 -12.77
CA SER A 549 21.05 -1.35 -11.53
C SER A 549 19.58 -1.48 -11.12
N LEU A 550 18.80 -0.39 -11.22
CA LEU A 550 17.37 -0.40 -10.92
C LEU A 550 16.58 -1.24 -11.93
N LEU A 551 16.94 -1.19 -13.22
CA LEU A 551 16.38 -2.08 -14.24
C LEU A 551 16.67 -3.54 -13.89
N LYS A 552 17.92 -3.92 -13.58
CA LYS A 552 18.23 -5.30 -13.19
C LYS A 552 17.48 -5.75 -11.93
N LEU A 553 17.37 -4.87 -10.93
CA LEU A 553 16.65 -5.14 -9.69
C LEU A 553 15.16 -5.41 -9.94
N SER A 554 14.54 -4.59 -10.80
CA SER A 554 13.18 -4.77 -11.30
C SER A 554 13.07 -5.82 -12.41
N ASP A 555 14.07 -6.67 -12.62
CA ASP A 555 14.04 -7.65 -13.70
C ASP A 555 13.74 -7.07 -15.10
N TRP A 556 14.18 -5.85 -15.36
CA TRP A 556 13.90 -5.09 -16.57
C TRP A 556 12.41 -4.81 -16.76
N ASP A 557 11.74 -4.31 -15.72
CA ASP A 557 10.34 -3.90 -15.79
C ASP A 557 10.12 -2.79 -16.84
N SER A 558 9.06 -2.92 -17.65
CA SER A 558 8.78 -2.01 -18.76
C SER A 558 8.42 -0.59 -18.30
N ASP A 559 7.72 -0.43 -17.17
CA ASP A 559 7.39 0.89 -16.63
C ASP A 559 8.62 1.57 -16.03
N VAL A 560 9.53 0.80 -15.41
CA VAL A 560 10.82 1.34 -14.94
C VAL A 560 11.64 1.82 -16.14
N PHE A 561 11.75 1.01 -17.20
CA PHE A 561 12.40 1.45 -18.44
C PHE A 561 11.76 2.72 -19.01
N PHE A 562 10.43 2.73 -19.14
CA PHE A 562 9.71 3.87 -19.70
C PHE A 562 9.92 5.13 -18.86
N LYS A 563 9.96 5.03 -17.53
CA LYS A 563 10.23 6.14 -16.62
C LYS A 563 11.57 6.82 -16.92
N TYR A 564 12.62 6.06 -17.25
CA TYR A 564 13.97 6.59 -17.50
C TYR A 564 14.37 6.68 -18.98
N ARG A 565 13.47 6.41 -19.93
CA ARG A 565 13.77 6.29 -21.37
C ARG A 565 14.53 7.48 -21.96
N ASN A 566 14.14 8.72 -21.63
CA ASN A 566 14.80 9.93 -22.15
C ASN A 566 16.24 10.07 -21.64
N LEU A 567 16.47 9.70 -20.37
CA LEU A 567 17.80 9.68 -19.78
C LEU A 567 18.67 8.59 -20.40
N ILE A 568 18.12 7.39 -20.61
CA ILE A 568 18.82 6.29 -21.28
C ILE A 568 19.25 6.73 -22.67
N ILE A 569 18.32 7.24 -23.49
CA ILE A 569 18.61 7.66 -24.87
C ILE A 569 19.66 8.78 -24.92
N SER A 570 19.58 9.77 -24.02
CA SER A 570 20.54 10.87 -24.00
C SER A 570 21.96 10.47 -23.55
N GLN A 571 22.10 9.52 -22.63
CA GLN A 571 23.42 9.14 -22.07
C GLN A 571 24.09 7.96 -22.78
N VAL A 572 23.33 7.13 -23.52
CA VAL A 572 23.83 5.94 -24.20
C VAL A 572 24.94 6.19 -25.25
N PRO A 573 24.91 7.27 -26.06
CA PRO A 573 25.97 7.54 -27.04
C PRO A 573 27.35 7.71 -26.39
N GLU A 574 27.40 8.35 -25.22
CA GLU A 574 28.63 8.71 -24.50
C GLU A 574 29.01 7.70 -23.41
N THR A 575 28.20 6.65 -23.21
CA THR A 575 28.47 5.64 -22.17
C THR A 575 29.54 4.63 -22.57
N THR A 576 30.10 3.95 -21.57
CA THR A 576 31.07 2.87 -21.79
C THR A 576 30.44 1.68 -22.53
N VAL A 577 31.25 0.98 -23.33
CA VAL A 577 30.81 -0.24 -24.05
C VAL A 577 30.23 -1.29 -23.11
N LYS A 578 30.72 -1.38 -21.86
CA LYS A 578 30.20 -2.33 -20.87
C LYS A 578 28.74 -2.05 -20.49
N VAL A 579 28.41 -0.79 -20.18
CA VAL A 579 27.04 -0.37 -19.83
C VAL A 579 26.11 -0.50 -21.04
N ARG A 580 26.61 -0.14 -22.23
CA ARG A 580 25.88 -0.33 -23.49
C ARG A 580 25.51 -1.80 -23.72
N ASN A 581 26.46 -2.71 -23.49
CA ASN A 581 26.24 -4.15 -23.63
C ASN A 581 25.23 -4.69 -22.60
N ASP A 582 25.24 -4.17 -21.38
CA ASP A 582 24.23 -4.51 -20.36
C ASP A 582 22.83 -4.12 -20.83
N LEU A 583 22.63 -2.89 -21.31
CA LEU A 583 21.34 -2.42 -21.84
C LEU A 583 20.90 -3.26 -23.05
N CYS A 584 21.78 -3.50 -24.01
CA CYS A 584 21.48 -4.32 -25.20
C CYS A 584 21.01 -5.75 -24.85
N ARG A 585 21.55 -6.36 -23.78
CA ARG A 585 21.11 -7.67 -23.29
C ARG A 585 19.76 -7.61 -22.57
N GLY A 586 19.44 -6.48 -21.95
CA GLY A 586 18.23 -6.30 -21.16
C GLY A 586 17.00 -5.87 -21.95
N MET A 587 17.14 -5.18 -23.09
CA MET A 587 15.97 -4.70 -23.86
C MET A 587 14.99 -5.80 -24.29
N PRO A 588 15.43 -7.01 -24.71
CA PRO A 588 14.49 -8.11 -24.96
C PRO A 588 13.69 -8.46 -23.70
N ARG A 589 14.32 -8.42 -22.52
CA ARG A 589 13.64 -8.66 -21.25
C ARG A 589 12.64 -7.55 -20.89
N VAL A 590 12.92 -6.30 -21.25
CA VAL A 590 11.97 -5.18 -21.14
C VAL A 590 10.71 -5.46 -21.95
N TRP A 591 10.88 -5.92 -23.19
CA TRP A 591 9.76 -6.29 -24.05
C TRP A 591 9.00 -7.50 -23.52
N ASP A 592 9.70 -8.55 -23.09
CA ASP A 592 9.09 -9.74 -22.51
C ASP A 592 8.26 -9.42 -21.25
N ASN A 593 8.62 -8.36 -20.51
CA ASN A 593 7.93 -7.90 -19.31
C ASN A 593 6.85 -6.83 -19.59
N TYR A 594 6.58 -6.51 -20.85
CA TYR A 594 5.58 -5.50 -21.19
C TYR A 594 4.16 -6.09 -21.13
N PHE A 595 3.36 -5.52 -20.23
CA PHE A 595 1.91 -5.77 -20.14
C PHE A 595 1.16 -4.55 -20.69
N MET A 596 0.46 -4.74 -21.82
CA MET A 596 -0.19 -3.68 -22.60
C MET A 596 -1.46 -3.16 -21.89
N LEU A 597 -1.27 -2.26 -20.93
CA LEU A 597 -2.36 -1.62 -20.17
C LEU A 597 -2.65 -0.19 -20.61
N ASP A 598 -1.59 0.59 -20.86
CA ASP A 598 -1.67 1.99 -21.25
C ASP A 598 -1.25 2.13 -22.70
N GLY A 599 -2.22 2.33 -23.58
CA GLY A 599 -1.99 2.47 -25.03
C GLY A 599 -1.17 3.71 -25.41
N SER A 600 -0.96 4.66 -24.49
CA SER A 600 -0.07 5.81 -24.74
C SER A 600 1.42 5.48 -24.52
N LYS A 601 1.74 4.36 -23.88
CA LYS A 601 3.11 3.91 -23.63
C LYS A 601 3.58 2.92 -24.69
N ASP A 602 4.13 3.45 -25.78
CA ASP A 602 4.74 2.62 -26.82
C ASP A 602 6.16 2.15 -26.42
N ILE A 603 6.22 1.03 -25.68
CA ILE A 603 7.48 0.44 -25.22
C ILE A 603 8.34 -0.03 -26.39
N ALA A 604 7.73 -0.60 -27.44
CA ALA A 604 8.46 -1.09 -28.61
C ALA A 604 9.18 0.06 -29.32
N PHE A 605 8.49 1.19 -29.53
CA PHE A 605 9.08 2.38 -30.13
C PHE A 605 10.26 2.92 -29.30
N GLU A 606 10.14 2.96 -27.98
CA GLU A 606 11.21 3.46 -27.11
C GLU A 606 12.43 2.50 -27.07
N ILE A 607 12.21 1.18 -27.18
CA ILE A 607 13.29 0.21 -27.39
C ILE A 607 13.95 0.43 -28.77
N GLY A 608 13.15 0.69 -29.82
CA GLY A 608 13.65 1.03 -31.15
C GLY A 608 14.55 2.27 -31.14
N ARG A 609 14.14 3.34 -30.43
CA ARG A 609 14.95 4.55 -30.24
C ARG A 609 16.27 4.26 -29.53
N PHE A 610 16.26 3.38 -28.52
CA PHE A 610 17.48 2.92 -27.87
C PHE A 610 18.41 2.22 -28.87
N TYR A 611 17.92 1.25 -29.64
CA TYR A 611 18.74 0.50 -30.60
C TYR A 611 19.29 1.38 -31.73
N TYR A 612 18.49 2.35 -32.18
CA TYR A 612 18.95 3.38 -33.11
C TYR A 612 20.13 4.17 -32.52
N GLY A 613 20.01 4.62 -31.26
CA GLY A 613 21.05 5.37 -30.57
C GLY A 613 22.37 4.61 -30.37
N VAL A 614 22.34 3.27 -30.30
CA VAL A 614 23.55 2.42 -30.26
C VAL A 614 24.02 1.93 -31.63
N GLN A 615 23.42 2.43 -32.72
CA GLN A 615 23.73 2.07 -34.11
C GLN A 615 23.48 0.59 -34.42
N ARG A 616 22.50 -0.02 -33.75
CA ARG A 616 21.99 -1.37 -34.03
C ARG A 616 20.71 -1.29 -34.85
N TYR A 617 20.86 -0.85 -36.09
CA TYR A 617 19.76 -0.45 -36.96
C TYR A 617 18.78 -1.59 -37.30
N SER A 618 19.28 -2.82 -37.45
CA SER A 618 18.42 -3.99 -37.68
C SER A 618 17.48 -4.25 -36.50
N ASP A 619 17.99 -4.15 -35.28
CA ASP A 619 17.17 -4.32 -34.07
C ASP A 619 16.20 -3.14 -33.91
N ALA A 620 16.64 -1.92 -34.21
CA ALA A 620 15.79 -0.74 -34.18
C ALA A 620 14.58 -0.89 -35.13
N LEU A 621 14.82 -1.32 -36.37
CA LEU A 621 13.78 -1.53 -37.36
C LEU A 621 12.77 -2.58 -36.90
N ALA A 622 13.24 -3.72 -36.37
CA ALA A 622 12.36 -4.78 -35.87
C ALA A 622 11.41 -4.28 -34.76
N TYR A 623 11.90 -3.45 -33.82
CA TYR A 623 11.04 -2.88 -32.77
C TYR A 623 10.11 -1.77 -33.28
N TYR A 624 10.50 -1.01 -34.31
CA TYR A 624 9.59 -0.06 -34.95
C TYR A 624 8.46 -0.75 -35.74
N GLU A 625 8.73 -1.90 -36.35
CA GLU A 625 7.71 -2.76 -36.96
C GLU A 625 6.74 -3.27 -35.90
N ILE A 626 7.24 -3.79 -34.77
CA ILE A 626 6.41 -4.21 -33.62
C ILE A 626 5.54 -3.06 -33.09
N SER A 627 6.10 -1.85 -32.93
CA SER A 627 5.34 -0.64 -32.54
C SER A 627 4.18 -0.37 -33.51
N THR A 628 4.45 -0.45 -34.82
CA THR A 628 3.45 -0.25 -35.87
C THR A 628 2.34 -1.30 -35.83
N GLU A 629 2.68 -2.56 -35.54
CA GLU A 629 1.72 -3.66 -35.42
C GLU A 629 0.87 -3.59 -34.15
N THR A 630 1.47 -3.18 -33.03
CA THR A 630 0.85 -3.29 -31.70
C THR A 630 0.14 -2.01 -31.24
N VAL A 631 0.70 -0.83 -31.53
CA VAL A 631 0.14 0.49 -31.14
C VAL A 631 -0.49 1.20 -32.35
N GLY A 632 -0.04 0.87 -33.55
CA GLY A 632 -0.58 1.38 -34.81
C GLY A 632 0.36 2.30 -35.57
N GLN A 633 -0.07 2.71 -36.75
CA GLN A 633 0.71 3.54 -37.66
C GLN A 633 0.92 4.96 -37.11
N HIS A 634 2.18 5.35 -36.90
CA HIS A 634 2.53 6.70 -36.44
C HIS A 634 3.63 7.33 -37.30
N HIS A 635 3.44 8.60 -37.70
CA HIS A 635 4.34 9.31 -38.61
C HIS A 635 5.78 9.40 -38.09
N VAL A 636 5.98 9.52 -36.77
CA VAL A 636 7.32 9.52 -36.14
C VAL A 636 8.00 8.16 -36.27
N THR A 637 7.25 7.06 -36.13
CA THR A 637 7.76 5.70 -36.31
C THR A 637 8.24 5.50 -37.74
N PHE A 638 7.42 5.88 -38.74
CA PHE A 638 7.81 5.82 -40.15
C PHE A 638 9.00 6.72 -40.49
N HIS A 639 9.07 7.94 -39.94
CA HIS A 639 10.22 8.82 -40.15
C HIS A 639 11.53 8.17 -39.69
N ASN A 640 11.51 7.51 -38.54
CA ASN A 640 12.68 6.77 -38.03
C ASN A 640 12.98 5.53 -38.89
N MET A 641 11.97 4.79 -39.37
CA MET A 641 12.17 3.63 -40.26
C MET A 641 12.79 4.03 -41.60
N VAL A 642 12.31 5.11 -42.23
CA VAL A 642 12.86 5.62 -43.51
C VAL A 642 14.30 6.10 -43.36
N SER A 643 14.69 6.55 -42.17
CA SER A 643 16.07 6.95 -41.88
C SER A 643 17.03 5.75 -41.72
N LEU A 644 16.50 4.52 -41.65
CA LEU A 644 17.24 3.27 -41.47
C LEU A 644 17.40 2.45 -42.77
N THR A 645 16.56 2.71 -43.76
CA THR A 645 16.58 2.11 -45.11
C THR A 645 17.37 2.97 -46.08
#